data_AF-A0A023FB39-F1
#
_entry.id   AF-A0A023FB39-F1
#
_cell.length_a   1.000
_cell.length_b   1.000
_cell.length_c   1.000
_cell.angle_alpha   90.00
_cell.angle_beta   90.00
_cell.angle_gamma   90.00
#
_symmetry.space_group_name_H-M   'P 1'
#
loop_
_entity.id
_entity.type
_entity.pdbx_description
1 polymer ?
#
loop_
_entity_poly.entity_id
_entity_poly.type
_entity_poly.pdbx_seq_one_letter_code
_entity_poly.pdbx_strand_id
1 'polypeptide(L)'
;LTLFVLGLVLATTYSSIVSTKPERKLADVDFLKRQKLVLELYFGLGNTEHFHNEYTEFDFKANIDHFHKPEVVTDFLEAYHHGFLPIDGIFTLSCRHTRHDSVKLFDLFYFAKDFDTFYRAASWAKKHIHPVQFAFAYTLALLHREDCQHYELPPIYEVFPNYFVPADTLHQIFEAKLLGVKERKFTYNNTGYEYNYHESMYGGPLDPDAVGHLEYKISYLREDVGANNWYSTSNLKFPLWMNPEKYRGTYWHRRGESLYYRHQQIYARYVLERIANGLPYVELLHWYSPVKVGYNPRVVHVNGLPFYVRPDHLVPFETNKGQVKKAKHLEKRIFDAIDSGAFWEVSNSTLLPLKGDDGLDLLGKIIFGVSGRPSEKYFGCYYCAALEALGFAAHTSSDHEYVGGALTSSLTTLRDPLFYQWLGRLVKIFQYYKSRLPEYTHEELSFHGVKVKDFEVDKLVTYHDNFEFDVSNVVPVTDPKEYTHLNYYARQYRLNHKPFNYKLTVTSDDSKEAFVRVYIGPKYDSEDRELTVEQKRLAFVEIDRFPVKLVAGENVLERNSMESPFYESDHEGFKHLYDKVNNALNTGEQYYYTERYSCGVPHRYQLPRGSKSGKPFTIAVVVTPYDKHYEGEEKDFYSSCGNSKLYDTRPLGFPFDRPVHEHNLHVSNILFKDVLIVHRYESDVNRPTT
;
A
#
# COMPACT_ATOMS: atom_id res chain seq x y z
N LEU A 1 -65.77 -26.57 -19.43
CA LEU A 1 -64.36 -26.40 -19.85
C LEU A 1 -63.89 -25.06 -19.33
N THR A 2 -63.04 -25.05 -18.30
CA THR A 2 -62.37 -23.83 -17.83
C THR A 2 -60.95 -24.27 -17.50
N LEU A 3 -60.01 -23.90 -18.37
CA LEU A 3 -58.58 -24.19 -18.22
C LEU A 3 -57.97 -23.13 -17.29
N PHE A 4 -57.46 -23.59 -16.14
CA PHE A 4 -56.52 -22.84 -15.31
C PHE A 4 -55.11 -23.23 -15.77
N VAL A 5 -54.35 -22.27 -16.30
CA VAL A 5 -52.91 -22.43 -16.58
C VAL A 5 -52.16 -21.98 -15.33
N LEU A 6 -51.62 -22.95 -14.59
CA LEU A 6 -50.61 -22.70 -13.56
C LEU A 6 -49.25 -22.51 -14.24
N GLY A 7 -48.76 -21.26 -14.25
CA GLY A 7 -47.37 -20.97 -14.58
C GLY A 7 -46.46 -21.31 -13.39
N LEU A 8 -45.83 -22.48 -13.44
CA LEU A 8 -44.71 -22.83 -12.56
C LEU A 8 -43.47 -22.10 -13.07
N VAL A 9 -43.09 -20.99 -12.42
CA VAL A 9 -41.76 -20.40 -12.55
C VAL A 9 -40.80 -21.30 -11.77
N LEU A 10 -40.15 -22.23 -12.45
CA LEU A 10 -38.96 -22.90 -11.93
C LEU A 10 -37.85 -21.85 -11.85
N ALA A 11 -37.60 -21.33 -10.64
CA ALA A 11 -36.39 -20.58 -10.36
C ALA A 11 -35.20 -21.53 -10.49
N THR A 12 -34.60 -21.60 -11.67
CA THR A 12 -33.32 -22.28 -11.87
C THR A 12 -32.27 -21.53 -11.05
N THR A 13 -31.89 -22.09 -9.92
CA THR A 13 -30.77 -21.62 -9.10
C THR A 13 -29.48 -21.81 -9.92
N TYR A 14 -28.90 -20.72 -10.43
CA TYR A 14 -27.57 -20.73 -11.04
C TYR A 14 -26.52 -20.41 -9.98
N SER A 15 -25.33 -21.00 -10.11
CA SER A 15 -24.16 -20.56 -9.35
C SER A 15 -23.87 -19.09 -9.65
N SER A 16 -23.53 -18.31 -8.63
CA SER A 16 -23.28 -16.88 -8.81
C SER A 16 -22.10 -16.41 -7.96
N ILE A 17 -21.31 -15.51 -8.54
CA ILE A 17 -20.26 -14.76 -7.84
C ILE A 17 -20.95 -13.62 -7.10
N VAL A 18 -20.66 -13.47 -5.81
CA VAL A 18 -21.20 -12.38 -5.01
C VAL A 18 -20.38 -11.12 -5.29
N SER A 19 -21.04 -10.05 -5.76
CA SER A 19 -20.36 -8.78 -6.01
C SER A 19 -19.80 -8.18 -4.72
N THR A 20 -18.52 -7.80 -4.80
CA THR A 20 -17.79 -7.08 -3.75
C THR A 20 -17.48 -5.63 -4.16
N LYS A 21 -17.86 -5.21 -5.37
CA LYS A 21 -17.60 -3.85 -5.87
C LYS A 21 -18.58 -2.83 -5.27
N PRO A 22 -18.12 -1.61 -4.93
CA PRO A 22 -18.98 -0.52 -4.48
C PRO A 22 -19.96 -0.09 -5.59
N GLU A 23 -21.11 0.45 -5.16
CA GLU A 23 -22.06 1.07 -6.07
C GLU A 23 -21.55 2.41 -6.58
N ARG A 24 -21.84 2.72 -7.85
CA ARG A 24 -21.57 4.03 -8.46
C ARG A 24 -22.72 4.97 -8.15
N LYS A 25 -22.42 6.12 -7.54
CA LYS A 25 -23.37 7.18 -7.20
C LYS A 25 -23.15 8.37 -8.12
N LEU A 26 -24.25 8.98 -8.60
CA LEU A 26 -24.19 10.22 -9.36
C LEU A 26 -23.96 11.39 -8.40
N ALA A 27 -22.98 12.23 -8.69
CA ALA A 27 -22.68 13.41 -7.89
C ALA A 27 -23.75 14.50 -8.09
N ASP A 28 -24.14 15.12 -6.98
CA ASP A 28 -24.91 16.36 -7.00
C ASP A 28 -23.99 17.58 -7.10
N VAL A 29 -24.61 18.76 -7.25
CA VAL A 29 -23.90 20.02 -7.42
C VAL A 29 -23.06 20.38 -6.19
N ASP A 30 -23.51 20.03 -4.99
CA ASP A 30 -22.80 20.36 -3.75
C ASP A 30 -21.57 19.47 -3.57
N PHE A 31 -21.67 18.18 -3.91
CA PHE A 31 -20.53 17.28 -4.01
C PHE A 31 -19.48 17.83 -4.96
N LEU A 32 -19.88 18.24 -6.17
CA LEU A 32 -18.95 18.77 -7.17
C LEU A 32 -18.23 20.04 -6.70
N LYS A 33 -18.97 20.97 -6.08
CA LYS A 33 -18.36 22.18 -5.50
C LYS A 33 -17.35 21.83 -4.41
N ARG A 34 -17.69 20.91 -3.50
CA ARG A 34 -16.79 20.49 -2.42
C ARG A 34 -15.59 19.71 -2.94
N GLN A 35 -15.79 18.82 -3.90
CA GLN A 35 -14.71 18.10 -4.59
C GLN A 35 -13.72 19.09 -5.22
N LYS A 36 -14.23 20.14 -5.88
CA LYS A 36 -13.39 21.21 -6.44
C LYS A 36 -12.56 21.91 -5.35
N LEU A 37 -13.20 22.32 -4.25
CA LEU A 37 -12.51 22.95 -3.12
C LEU A 37 -11.44 22.04 -2.51
N VAL A 38 -11.71 20.73 -2.42
CA VAL A 38 -10.73 19.75 -1.94
C VAL A 38 -9.48 19.73 -2.81
N LEU A 39 -9.66 19.68 -4.13
CA LEU A 39 -8.57 19.66 -5.09
C LEU A 39 -7.75 20.95 -5.07
N GLU A 40 -8.41 22.10 -4.89
CA GLU A 40 -7.75 23.41 -4.89
C GLU A 40 -6.72 23.58 -3.77
N LEU A 41 -6.91 22.88 -2.64
CA LEU A 41 -5.94 22.90 -1.55
C LEU A 41 -4.66 22.10 -1.86
N TYR A 42 -4.63 21.22 -2.86
CA TYR A 42 -3.42 20.50 -3.27
C TYR A 42 -2.54 21.22 -4.29
N PHE A 43 -3.03 22.30 -4.93
CA PHE A 43 -2.20 23.09 -5.84
C PHE A 43 -1.11 23.87 -5.10
N GLY A 44 0.10 23.82 -5.65
CA GLY A 44 1.24 24.61 -5.24
C GLY A 44 1.67 24.42 -3.80
N LEU A 45 1.58 23.21 -3.26
CA LEU A 45 1.95 22.97 -1.86
C LEU A 45 3.42 23.28 -1.58
N GLY A 46 4.32 23.14 -2.55
CA GLY A 46 5.71 23.59 -2.38
C GLY A 46 5.90 25.12 -2.32
N ASN A 47 4.85 25.90 -2.63
CA ASN A 47 4.93 27.35 -2.87
C ASN A 47 3.72 28.08 -2.24
N THR A 48 3.51 27.90 -0.94
CA THR A 48 2.32 28.41 -0.22
C THR A 48 2.37 29.92 0.08
N GLU A 49 3.51 30.57 -0.13
CA GLU A 49 3.68 32.02 0.12
C GLU A 49 2.65 32.86 -0.64
N HIS A 50 2.34 32.50 -1.88
CA HIS A 50 1.37 33.22 -2.71
C HIS A 50 -0.08 32.70 -2.59
N PHE A 51 -0.32 31.68 -1.76
CA PHE A 51 -1.68 31.21 -1.50
C PHE A 51 -2.45 32.23 -0.65
N HIS A 52 -3.63 32.62 -1.10
CA HIS A 52 -4.57 33.46 -0.37
C HIS A 52 -6.02 33.13 -0.75
N ASN A 53 -6.89 33.05 0.24
CA ASN A 53 -8.34 32.98 0.10
C ASN A 53 -9.01 33.65 1.33
N GLU A 54 -10.33 33.73 1.35
CA GLU A 54 -11.11 34.38 2.42
C GLU A 54 -10.95 33.74 3.81
N TYR A 55 -10.29 32.57 3.91
CA TYR A 55 -10.10 31.81 5.15
C TYR A 55 -8.64 31.69 5.57
N THR A 56 -7.69 32.36 4.91
CA THR A 56 -6.29 32.30 5.37
C THR A 56 -6.12 32.95 6.74
N GLU A 57 -6.97 33.91 7.11
CA GLU A 57 -6.96 34.57 8.42
C GLU A 57 -8.09 34.06 9.34
N PHE A 58 -8.47 32.78 9.24
CA PHE A 58 -9.55 32.20 10.04
C PHE A 58 -9.27 32.27 11.56
N ASP A 59 -10.18 32.89 12.32
CA ASP A 59 -10.10 33.00 13.78
C ASP A 59 -10.68 31.74 14.46
N PHE A 60 -9.79 30.85 14.89
CA PHE A 60 -10.18 29.63 15.59
C PHE A 60 -10.86 29.89 16.94
N LYS A 61 -10.49 30.93 17.68
CA LYS A 61 -11.07 31.20 19.00
C LYS A 61 -12.51 31.69 18.87
N ALA A 62 -12.77 32.56 17.90
CA ALA A 62 -14.11 33.04 17.61
C ALA A 62 -15.04 31.94 17.08
N ASN A 63 -14.49 30.87 16.50
CA ASN A 63 -15.24 29.76 15.90
C ASN A 63 -15.09 28.45 16.68
N ILE A 64 -14.71 28.50 17.96
CA ILE A 64 -14.45 27.29 18.77
C ILE A 64 -15.68 26.37 18.88
N ASP A 65 -16.88 26.96 18.88
CA ASP A 65 -18.15 26.24 18.95
C ASP A 65 -18.49 25.48 17.66
N HIS A 66 -17.72 25.65 16.57
CA HIS A 66 -17.86 24.88 15.32
C HIS A 66 -17.09 23.55 15.33
N PHE A 67 -16.49 23.18 16.47
CA PHE A 67 -15.80 21.92 16.65
C PHE A 67 -16.57 21.04 17.64
N HIS A 68 -16.64 19.73 17.37
CA HIS A 68 -17.27 18.76 18.25
C HIS A 68 -16.61 18.72 19.64
N LYS A 69 -15.32 19.09 19.70
CA LYS A 69 -14.48 19.12 20.90
C LYS A 69 -13.77 20.47 20.99
N PRO A 70 -14.32 21.47 21.70
CA PRO A 70 -13.70 22.79 21.85
C PRO A 70 -12.23 22.74 22.28
N GLU A 71 -11.87 21.76 23.13
CA GLU A 71 -10.51 21.57 23.62
C GLU A 71 -9.46 21.32 22.51
N VAL A 72 -9.86 20.76 21.36
CA VAL A 72 -8.92 20.48 20.26
C VAL A 72 -8.39 21.76 19.62
N VAL A 73 -9.17 22.84 19.67
CA VAL A 73 -8.76 24.16 19.19
C VAL A 73 -7.72 24.76 20.12
N THR A 74 -7.96 24.69 21.43
CA THR A 74 -7.02 25.19 22.44
C THR A 74 -5.69 24.43 22.37
N ASP A 75 -5.74 23.10 22.32
CA ASP A 75 -4.57 22.23 22.20
C ASP A 75 -3.76 22.53 20.93
N PHE A 76 -4.44 22.74 19.81
CA PHE A 76 -3.82 23.08 18.55
C PHE A 76 -3.12 24.45 18.62
N LEU A 77 -3.80 25.48 19.12
CA LEU A 77 -3.24 26.83 19.21
C LEU A 77 -2.05 26.87 20.16
N GLU A 78 -2.09 26.15 21.29
CA GLU A 78 -0.96 26.02 22.20
C GLU A 78 0.25 25.38 21.50
N ALA A 79 0.04 24.26 20.81
CA ALA A 79 1.10 23.60 20.05
C ALA A 79 1.66 24.52 18.94
N TYR A 80 0.79 25.25 18.24
CA TYR A 80 1.19 26.20 17.21
C TYR A 80 2.06 27.33 17.76
N HIS A 81 1.69 27.91 18.91
CA HIS A 81 2.46 28.96 19.57
C HIS A 81 3.81 28.47 20.11
N HIS A 82 3.94 27.20 20.48
CA HIS A 82 5.22 26.60 20.86
C HIS A 82 6.16 26.29 19.68
N GLY A 83 5.65 26.40 18.44
CA GLY A 83 6.42 26.23 17.22
C GLY A 83 6.18 24.88 16.55
N PHE A 84 5.44 24.90 15.44
CA PHE A 84 5.35 23.78 14.51
C PHE A 84 6.65 23.61 13.71
N LEU A 85 6.71 22.56 12.87
CA LEU A 85 7.81 22.37 11.94
C LEU A 85 7.98 23.64 11.07
N PRO A 86 9.20 24.23 11.00
CA PRO A 86 9.48 25.34 10.11
C PRO A 86 9.16 25.02 8.66
N ILE A 87 8.83 26.05 7.85
CA ILE A 87 8.43 25.91 6.44
C ILE A 87 9.52 25.25 5.58
N ASP A 88 10.78 25.43 5.94
CA ASP A 88 11.96 24.86 5.29
C ASP A 88 12.47 23.57 5.95
N GLY A 89 11.84 23.10 7.04
CA GLY A 89 12.25 21.92 7.78
C GLY A 89 11.91 20.59 7.07
N ILE A 90 12.52 19.49 7.53
CA ILE A 90 12.23 18.16 6.99
C ILE A 90 11.10 17.49 7.78
N PHE A 91 10.03 17.14 7.07
CA PHE A 91 8.92 16.42 7.67
C PHE A 91 9.25 14.94 7.85
N THR A 92 9.23 14.48 9.11
CA THR A 92 9.27 13.06 9.46
C THR A 92 8.41 12.76 10.68
N LEU A 93 7.73 11.61 10.67
CA LEU A 93 6.99 11.11 11.83
C LEU A 93 7.91 10.43 12.87
N SER A 94 9.19 10.24 12.56
CA SER A 94 10.19 9.76 13.52
C SER A 94 10.57 10.85 14.55
N CYS A 95 10.42 12.13 14.18
CA CYS A 95 10.54 13.22 15.14
C CYS A 95 9.30 13.25 16.05
N ARG A 96 9.51 13.13 17.37
CA ARG A 96 8.41 13.10 18.35
C ARG A 96 7.59 14.38 18.34
N HIS A 97 8.25 15.54 18.19
CA HIS A 97 7.63 16.86 18.16
C HIS A 97 6.77 17.02 16.91
N THR A 98 7.35 16.84 15.73
CA THR A 98 6.63 16.88 14.45
C THR A 98 5.44 15.92 14.42
N ARG A 99 5.61 14.69 14.92
CA ARG A 99 4.49 13.73 15.01
C ARG A 99 3.38 14.22 15.93
N HIS A 100 3.72 14.72 17.12
CA HIS A 100 2.73 15.25 18.07
C HIS A 100 1.92 16.38 17.45
N ASP A 101 2.58 17.35 16.85
CA ASP A 101 1.94 18.53 16.27
C ASP A 101 1.10 18.18 15.04
N SER A 102 1.57 17.23 14.23
CA SER A 102 0.78 16.68 13.11
C SER A 102 -0.51 16.01 13.58
N VAL A 103 -0.48 15.33 14.73
CA VAL A 103 -1.69 14.73 15.34
C VAL A 103 -2.63 15.81 15.86
N LYS A 104 -2.12 16.91 16.44
CA LYS A 104 -2.96 18.05 16.86
C LYS A 104 -3.62 18.75 15.67
N LEU A 105 -2.90 18.93 14.57
CA LEU A 105 -3.47 19.45 13.33
C LEU A 105 -4.54 18.51 12.75
N PHE A 106 -4.30 17.21 12.78
CA PHE A 106 -5.31 16.23 12.39
C PHE A 106 -6.54 16.27 13.31
N ASP A 107 -6.36 16.36 14.63
CA ASP A 107 -7.46 16.48 15.60
C ASP A 107 -8.34 17.70 15.27
N LEU A 108 -7.72 18.86 14.99
CA LEU A 108 -8.42 20.06 14.57
C LEU A 108 -9.31 19.81 13.35
N PHE A 109 -8.76 19.18 12.31
CA PHE A 109 -9.51 18.86 11.09
C PHE A 109 -10.59 17.80 11.31
N TYR A 110 -10.28 16.75 12.05
CA TYR A 110 -11.18 15.62 12.25
C TYR A 110 -12.40 16.01 13.08
N PHE A 111 -12.23 16.84 14.12
CA PHE A 111 -13.31 17.23 15.02
C PHE A 111 -14.08 18.48 14.58
N ALA A 112 -13.81 19.06 13.40
CA ALA A 112 -14.69 20.08 12.82
C ALA A 112 -16.10 19.50 12.57
N LYS A 113 -17.16 20.25 12.93
CA LYS A 113 -18.55 19.74 12.88
C LYS A 113 -19.08 19.46 11.48
N ASP A 114 -18.54 20.15 10.49
CA ASP A 114 -18.99 20.10 9.11
C ASP A 114 -17.82 20.35 8.14
N PHE A 115 -18.09 20.07 6.86
CA PHE A 115 -17.13 20.27 5.77
C PHE A 115 -16.63 21.72 5.71
N ASP A 116 -17.51 22.70 5.92
CA ASP A 116 -17.17 24.11 5.77
C ASP A 116 -16.16 24.54 6.83
N THR A 117 -16.38 24.18 8.09
CA THR A 117 -15.43 24.43 9.19
C THR A 117 -14.11 23.72 8.94
N PHE A 118 -14.15 22.46 8.48
CA PHE A 118 -12.95 21.71 8.10
C PHE A 118 -12.18 22.43 6.98
N TYR A 119 -12.86 22.86 5.92
CA TYR A 119 -12.25 23.55 4.79
C TYR A 119 -11.63 24.90 5.17
N ARG A 120 -12.29 25.66 6.06
CA ARG A 120 -11.76 26.91 6.61
C ARG A 120 -10.47 26.68 7.41
N ALA A 121 -10.49 25.70 8.32
CA ALA A 121 -9.30 25.30 9.07
C ALA A 121 -8.17 24.82 8.16
N ALA A 122 -8.49 24.03 7.13
CA ALA A 122 -7.52 23.54 6.15
C ALA A 122 -6.93 24.66 5.30
N SER A 123 -7.74 25.65 4.89
CA SER A 123 -7.28 26.83 4.15
C SER A 123 -6.28 27.66 4.97
N TRP A 124 -6.58 27.88 6.26
CA TRP A 124 -5.64 28.51 7.18
C TRP A 124 -4.34 27.72 7.27
N ALA A 125 -4.42 26.40 7.45
CA ALA A 125 -3.26 25.55 7.62
C ALA A 125 -2.38 25.45 6.37
N LYS A 126 -2.97 25.45 5.17
CA LYS A 126 -2.23 25.49 3.89
C LYS A 126 -1.30 26.69 3.83
N LYS A 127 -1.73 27.84 4.36
CA LYS A 127 -0.92 29.08 4.37
C LYS A 127 0.16 29.05 5.45
N HIS A 128 -0.16 28.55 6.64
CA HIS A 128 0.63 28.77 7.85
C HIS A 128 1.50 27.58 8.29
N ILE A 129 1.22 26.37 7.82
CA ILE A 129 1.88 25.14 8.26
C ILE A 129 2.79 24.61 7.14
N HIS A 130 3.91 23.98 7.53
CA HIS A 130 4.82 23.28 6.62
C HIS A 130 4.05 22.41 5.59
N PRO A 131 4.35 22.53 4.28
CA PRO A 131 3.58 21.90 3.20
C PRO A 131 3.28 20.41 3.36
N VAL A 132 4.30 19.62 3.69
CA VAL A 132 4.16 18.17 3.83
C VAL A 132 3.40 17.82 5.11
N GLN A 133 3.53 18.64 6.16
CA GLN A 133 2.82 18.43 7.42
C GLN A 133 1.33 18.74 7.25
N PHE A 134 1.00 19.83 6.56
CA PHE A 134 -0.35 20.17 6.15
C PHE A 134 -0.96 19.04 5.29
N ALA A 135 -0.30 18.66 4.20
CA ALA A 135 -0.81 17.65 3.28
C ALA A 135 -1.03 16.30 3.96
N PHE A 136 -0.13 15.92 4.87
CA PHE A 136 -0.27 14.72 5.68
C PHE A 136 -1.57 14.76 6.50
N ALA A 137 -1.78 15.81 7.30
CA ALA A 137 -2.97 15.94 8.15
C ALA A 137 -4.26 16.12 7.32
N TYR A 138 -4.19 16.87 6.22
CA TYR A 138 -5.31 17.14 5.33
C TYR A 138 -5.78 15.90 4.59
N THR A 139 -4.86 15.15 3.97
CA THR A 139 -5.16 13.87 3.30
C THR A 139 -5.75 12.88 4.31
N LEU A 140 -5.17 12.84 5.51
CA LEU A 140 -5.65 11.97 6.57
C LEU A 140 -7.08 12.32 7.01
N ALA A 141 -7.40 13.61 7.19
CA ALA A 141 -8.75 14.06 7.51
C ALA A 141 -9.75 13.65 6.41
N LEU A 142 -9.41 13.84 5.14
CA LEU A 142 -10.26 13.45 4.02
C LEU A 142 -10.51 11.93 3.96
N LEU A 143 -9.54 11.11 4.35
CA LEU A 143 -9.70 9.66 4.40
C LEU A 143 -10.56 9.18 5.58
N HIS A 144 -10.57 9.92 6.70
CA HIS A 144 -11.17 9.43 7.94
C HIS A 144 -12.47 10.13 8.37
N ARG A 145 -12.72 11.39 7.97
CA ARG A 145 -13.98 12.09 8.26
C ARG A 145 -15.11 11.50 7.43
N GLU A 146 -16.25 11.23 8.06
CA GLU A 146 -17.44 10.62 7.42
C GLU A 146 -17.95 11.43 6.22
N ASP A 147 -18.02 12.74 6.35
CA ASP A 147 -18.48 13.67 5.30
C ASP A 147 -17.48 13.85 4.13
N CYS A 148 -16.28 13.26 4.21
CA CYS A 148 -15.22 13.42 3.22
C CYS A 148 -14.79 12.12 2.52
N GLN A 149 -15.22 10.94 2.96
CA GLN A 149 -14.68 9.65 2.52
C GLN A 149 -14.84 9.39 1.01
N HIS A 150 -15.75 10.11 0.37
CA HIS A 150 -16.10 9.95 -1.04
C HIS A 150 -15.36 10.91 -1.99
N TYR A 151 -14.69 11.95 -1.49
CA TYR A 151 -13.98 12.89 -2.35
C TYR A 151 -12.72 12.27 -2.92
N GLU A 152 -12.54 12.33 -4.23
CA GLU A 152 -11.34 11.89 -4.93
C GLU A 152 -10.11 12.69 -4.50
N LEU A 153 -9.00 11.99 -4.32
CA LEU A 153 -7.73 12.55 -3.87
C LEU A 153 -6.76 12.49 -5.05
N PRO A 154 -5.98 13.56 -5.28
CA PRO A 154 -4.95 13.50 -6.30
C PRO A 154 -3.88 12.48 -5.92
N PRO A 155 -3.23 11.84 -6.92
CA PRO A 155 -2.08 10.99 -6.67
C PRO A 155 -0.95 11.78 -6.01
N ILE A 156 -0.37 11.23 -4.95
CA ILE A 156 0.67 11.93 -4.16
C ILE A 156 1.92 12.20 -4.98
N TYR A 157 2.19 11.39 -6.02
CA TYR A 157 3.31 11.62 -6.95
C TYR A 157 3.16 12.87 -7.83
N GLU A 158 1.94 13.40 -8.01
CA GLU A 158 1.70 14.69 -8.66
C GLU A 158 1.59 15.84 -7.65
N VAL A 159 1.21 15.53 -6.40
CA VAL A 159 1.20 16.50 -5.30
C VAL A 159 2.61 16.89 -4.86
N PHE A 160 3.48 15.90 -4.65
CA PHE A 160 4.88 16.08 -4.28
C PHE A 160 5.83 15.34 -5.22
N PRO A 161 6.02 15.81 -6.47
CA PRO A 161 6.93 15.17 -7.42
C PRO A 161 8.36 14.99 -6.89
N ASN A 162 8.80 15.84 -5.95
CA ASN A 162 10.12 15.79 -5.29
C ASN A 162 10.51 14.39 -4.78
N TYR A 163 9.54 13.63 -4.23
CA TYR A 163 9.78 12.30 -3.66
C TYR A 163 9.71 11.16 -4.68
N PHE A 164 9.32 11.46 -5.93
CA PHE A 164 9.03 10.45 -6.94
C PHE A 164 9.88 10.56 -8.20
N VAL A 165 10.32 11.78 -8.52
CA VAL A 165 11.10 12.12 -9.70
C VAL A 165 12.56 12.37 -9.31
N PRO A 166 13.53 11.80 -10.03
CA PRO A 166 14.94 12.06 -9.80
C PRO A 166 15.32 13.55 -9.82
N ALA A 167 16.28 13.94 -8.98
CA ALA A 167 16.69 15.33 -8.78
C ALA A 167 17.17 16.00 -10.08
N ASP A 168 17.92 15.28 -10.91
CA ASP A 168 18.39 15.75 -12.23
C ASP A 168 17.23 16.10 -13.17
N THR A 169 16.15 15.32 -13.13
CA THR A 169 14.94 15.56 -13.90
C THR A 169 14.16 16.76 -13.35
N LEU A 170 14.11 16.92 -12.02
CA LEU A 170 13.57 18.13 -11.39
C LEU A 170 14.34 19.38 -11.81
N HIS A 171 15.68 19.32 -11.87
CA HIS A 171 16.50 20.42 -12.37
C HIS A 171 16.14 20.82 -13.81
N GLN A 172 15.91 19.85 -14.71
CA GLN A 172 15.46 20.12 -16.07
C GLN A 172 14.07 20.78 -16.12
N ILE A 173 13.17 20.40 -15.19
CA ILE A 173 11.84 21.02 -15.06
C ILE A 173 11.97 22.48 -14.62
N PHE A 174 12.81 22.76 -13.61
CA PHE A 174 13.08 24.13 -13.16
C PHE A 174 13.73 24.98 -14.26
N GLU A 175 14.70 24.43 -15.01
CA GLU A 175 15.31 25.11 -16.15
C GLU A 175 14.26 25.47 -17.22
N ALA A 176 13.36 24.54 -17.55
CA ALA A 176 12.29 24.80 -18.51
C ALA A 176 11.38 25.96 -18.06
N LYS A 177 11.00 26.01 -16.78
CA LYS A 177 10.21 27.13 -16.22
C LYS A 177 10.98 28.44 -16.28
N LEU A 178 12.28 28.46 -15.96
CA LEU A 178 13.13 29.66 -16.04
C LEU A 178 13.28 30.18 -17.47
N LEU A 179 13.32 29.28 -18.46
CA LEU A 179 13.34 29.62 -19.89
C LEU A 179 11.96 30.04 -20.45
N GLY A 180 10.92 30.09 -19.62
CA GLY A 180 9.57 30.48 -20.03
C GLY A 180 8.83 29.40 -20.85
N VAL A 181 9.33 28.17 -20.87
CA VAL A 181 8.61 27.02 -21.43
C VAL A 181 7.36 26.79 -20.57
N LYS A 182 6.23 26.41 -21.17
CA LYS A 182 4.98 26.12 -20.45
C LYS A 182 4.56 24.66 -20.53
N GLU A 183 5.10 23.94 -21.50
CA GLU A 183 4.79 22.54 -21.75
C GLU A 183 6.05 21.79 -22.13
N ARG A 184 6.34 20.69 -21.42
CA ARG A 184 7.47 19.81 -21.73
C ARG A 184 7.27 18.44 -21.08
N LYS A 185 7.68 17.39 -21.80
CA LYS A 185 7.75 16.03 -21.28
C LYS A 185 9.20 15.67 -20.94
N PHE A 186 9.42 15.12 -19.76
CA PHE A 186 10.71 14.75 -19.22
C PHE A 186 10.74 13.23 -19.01
N THR A 187 11.58 12.51 -19.75
CA THR A 187 11.71 11.07 -19.60
C THR A 187 12.90 10.77 -18.70
N TYR A 188 12.70 9.95 -17.67
CA TYR A 188 13.76 9.52 -16.77
C TYR A 188 13.84 8.00 -16.69
N ASN A 189 15.01 7.48 -16.33
CA ASN A 189 15.23 6.05 -16.21
C ASN A 189 15.07 5.58 -14.76
N ASN A 190 14.17 4.62 -14.54
CA ASN A 190 13.83 4.03 -13.24
C ASN A 190 13.99 2.50 -13.22
N THR A 191 14.47 1.94 -14.33
CA THR A 191 14.45 0.49 -14.59
C THR A 191 15.71 -0.21 -14.10
N GLY A 192 16.73 0.57 -13.72
CA GLY A 192 18.07 0.08 -13.48
C GLY A 192 18.90 -0.07 -14.76
N TYR A 193 18.38 0.28 -15.95
CA TYR A 193 19.16 0.31 -17.20
C TYR A 193 20.35 1.27 -17.12
N GLU A 194 20.33 2.27 -16.23
CA GLU A 194 21.48 3.12 -15.98
C GLU A 194 22.72 2.36 -15.47
N TYR A 195 22.52 1.16 -14.92
CA TYR A 195 23.58 0.24 -14.48
C TYR A 195 23.87 -0.89 -15.50
N ASN A 196 23.13 -0.94 -16.61
CA ASN A 196 23.44 -1.87 -17.70
C ASN A 196 24.53 -1.27 -18.59
N TYR A 197 25.33 -2.13 -19.22
CA TYR A 197 26.27 -1.75 -20.26
C TYR A 197 25.58 -0.85 -21.30
N HIS A 198 25.98 0.42 -21.33
CA HIS A 198 25.54 1.41 -22.31
C HIS A 198 26.72 1.82 -23.19
N GLU A 199 26.45 2.46 -24.33
CA GLU A 199 27.46 2.70 -25.37
C GLU A 199 28.66 3.55 -24.90
N SER A 200 28.48 4.35 -23.84
CA SER A 200 29.56 5.12 -23.21
C SER A 200 30.26 4.44 -22.03
N MET A 201 29.85 3.23 -21.64
CA MET A 201 30.56 2.41 -20.65
C MET A 201 31.72 1.65 -21.31
N TYR A 202 32.93 1.88 -20.80
CA TYR A 202 34.12 1.13 -21.21
C TYR A 202 34.23 -0.12 -20.35
N GLY A 203 33.67 -1.24 -20.81
CA GLY A 203 33.64 -2.42 -19.95
C GLY A 203 33.29 -3.71 -20.66
N GLY A 204 34.03 -4.76 -20.33
CA GLY A 204 33.68 -6.16 -20.56
C GLY A 204 33.67 -6.90 -19.22
N PRO A 205 33.86 -8.23 -19.19
CA PRO A 205 33.86 -9.04 -17.95
C PRO A 205 34.84 -8.61 -16.82
N LEU A 206 35.68 -7.60 -17.04
CA LEU A 206 36.66 -7.05 -16.10
C LEU A 206 36.30 -5.64 -15.62
N ASP A 207 35.16 -5.09 -16.04
CA ASP A 207 34.70 -3.78 -15.60
C ASP A 207 34.42 -3.84 -14.08
N PRO A 208 35.02 -2.96 -13.26
CA PRO A 208 34.67 -2.86 -11.84
C PRO A 208 33.18 -2.57 -11.61
N ASP A 209 32.49 -1.92 -12.56
CA ASP A 209 31.05 -1.67 -12.51
C ASP A 209 30.22 -2.94 -12.84
N ALA A 210 30.85 -3.99 -13.37
CA ALA A 210 30.20 -5.28 -13.62
C ALA A 210 30.07 -6.16 -12.37
N VAL A 211 30.55 -5.69 -11.21
CA VAL A 211 30.59 -6.47 -9.97
C VAL A 211 29.45 -6.08 -9.02
N GLY A 212 28.71 -7.07 -8.51
CA GLY A 212 28.05 -7.00 -7.19
C GLY A 212 26.61 -6.47 -7.09
N HIS A 213 26.08 -5.68 -8.03
CA HIS A 213 24.81 -4.96 -7.81
C HIS A 213 23.61 -5.50 -8.59
N LEU A 214 23.17 -6.74 -8.35
CA LEU A 214 22.04 -7.30 -9.11
C LEU A 214 20.65 -6.72 -8.75
N GLU A 215 20.55 -5.90 -7.70
CA GLU A 215 19.31 -5.27 -7.26
C GLU A 215 18.71 -4.30 -8.28
N TYR A 216 19.51 -3.78 -9.23
CA TYR A 216 18.98 -2.91 -10.30
C TYR A 216 17.97 -3.64 -11.20
N LYS A 217 18.08 -4.98 -11.34
CA LYS A 217 17.20 -5.78 -12.23
C LYS A 217 15.73 -5.72 -11.86
N ILE A 218 15.41 -5.24 -10.67
CA ILE A 218 14.06 -5.11 -10.13
C ILE A 218 13.75 -3.67 -9.69
N SER A 219 14.55 -2.69 -10.12
CA SER A 219 14.29 -1.27 -9.82
C SER A 219 12.95 -0.79 -10.36
N TYR A 220 12.49 -1.28 -11.53
CA TYR A 220 11.17 -0.92 -12.07
C TYR A 220 10.01 -1.28 -11.13
N LEU A 221 10.18 -2.28 -10.25
CA LEU A 221 9.19 -2.64 -9.22
C LEU A 221 9.37 -1.77 -7.96
N ARG A 222 10.61 -1.50 -7.54
CA ARG A 222 10.88 -0.72 -6.32
C ARG A 222 10.58 0.78 -6.50
N GLU A 223 10.81 1.29 -7.71
CA GLU A 223 10.69 2.70 -8.06
C GLU A 223 9.37 3.07 -8.77
N ASP A 224 8.45 2.11 -8.97
CA ASP A 224 7.11 2.38 -9.52
C ASP A 224 6.39 3.46 -8.69
N VAL A 225 5.99 4.55 -9.35
CA VAL A 225 5.34 5.68 -8.66
C VAL A 225 3.97 5.30 -8.08
N GLY A 226 3.24 4.41 -8.75
CA GLY A 226 1.93 3.92 -8.30
C GLY A 226 2.05 3.07 -7.04
N ALA A 227 3.06 2.21 -6.94
CA ALA A 227 3.27 1.38 -5.76
C ALA A 227 3.74 2.18 -4.54
N ASN A 228 4.63 3.16 -4.74
CA ASN A 228 5.06 4.04 -3.66
C ASN A 228 3.89 4.94 -3.18
N ASN A 229 3.06 5.42 -4.11
CA ASN A 229 1.82 6.12 -3.78
C ASN A 229 0.86 5.22 -2.98
N TRP A 230 0.59 4.01 -3.47
CA TRP A 230 -0.23 3.02 -2.77
C TRP A 230 0.26 2.77 -1.35
N TYR A 231 1.55 2.54 -1.17
CA TYR A 231 2.10 2.25 0.15
C TYR A 231 1.96 3.45 1.09
N SER A 232 2.20 4.66 0.60
CA SER A 232 1.99 5.88 1.39
C SER A 232 0.53 6.07 1.77
N THR A 233 -0.40 6.00 0.81
CA THR A 233 -1.85 6.10 1.06
C THR A 233 -2.34 5.00 1.99
N SER A 234 -1.80 3.78 1.89
CA SER A 234 -2.12 2.67 2.81
C SER A 234 -1.62 2.91 4.24
N ASN A 235 -0.52 3.64 4.43
CA ASN A 235 -0.08 4.07 5.76
C ASN A 235 -0.99 5.19 6.31
N LEU A 236 -1.50 6.08 5.45
CA LEU A 236 -2.49 7.08 5.84
C LEU A 236 -3.84 6.48 6.20
N LYS A 237 -4.33 5.47 5.47
CA LYS A 237 -5.57 4.76 5.85
C LYS A 237 -5.42 4.01 7.19
N PHE A 238 -4.20 3.64 7.59
CA PHE A 238 -3.95 2.88 8.83
C PHE A 238 -2.80 3.48 9.66
N PRO A 239 -2.92 4.72 10.17
CA PRO A 239 -1.84 5.33 10.93
C PRO A 239 -1.64 4.55 12.22
N LEU A 240 -0.39 4.20 12.53
CA LEU A 240 -0.07 3.42 13.72
C LEU A 240 -0.50 4.15 15.01
N TRP A 241 -0.43 5.48 15.01
CA TRP A 241 -0.76 6.31 16.17
C TRP A 241 -2.27 6.55 16.36
N MET A 242 -3.12 6.23 15.38
CA MET A 242 -4.56 6.47 15.47
C MET A 242 -5.20 5.44 16.39
N ASN A 243 -5.94 5.89 17.42
CA ASN A 243 -6.76 5.03 18.27
C ASN A 243 -8.22 5.06 17.78
N PRO A 244 -8.78 3.96 17.25
CA PRO A 244 -10.16 3.89 16.76
C PRO A 244 -11.20 4.34 17.80
N GLU A 245 -10.98 4.04 19.08
CA GLU A 245 -11.89 4.43 20.17
C GLU A 245 -12.00 5.95 20.31
N LYS A 246 -10.89 6.69 20.12
CA LYS A 246 -10.87 8.16 20.21
C LYS A 246 -11.67 8.83 19.10
N TYR A 247 -11.59 8.27 17.88
CA TYR A 247 -12.05 8.93 16.66
C TYR A 247 -13.39 8.42 16.15
N ARG A 248 -13.61 7.10 16.21
CA ARG A 248 -14.79 6.45 15.61
C ARG A 248 -15.67 5.73 16.62
N GLY A 249 -15.16 5.44 17.82
CA GLY A 249 -15.90 4.64 18.81
C GLY A 249 -16.17 3.20 18.35
N THR A 250 -15.52 2.75 17.26
CA THR A 250 -15.69 1.43 16.66
C THR A 250 -14.37 0.65 16.64
N TYR A 251 -14.48 -0.67 16.49
CA TYR A 251 -13.36 -1.58 16.41
C TYR A 251 -12.80 -1.67 14.99
N TRP A 252 -11.48 -1.67 14.83
CA TRP A 252 -10.82 -1.98 13.57
C TRP A 252 -10.60 -3.48 13.45
N HIS A 253 -11.21 -4.09 12.43
CA HIS A 253 -11.17 -5.52 12.21
C HIS A 253 -9.73 -6.01 11.96
N ARG A 254 -9.26 -6.95 12.80
CA ARG A 254 -7.97 -7.64 12.70
C ARG A 254 -6.81 -6.71 12.34
N ARG A 255 -6.71 -5.56 13.01
CA ARG A 255 -5.77 -4.48 12.68
C ARG A 255 -4.31 -4.97 12.64
N GLY A 256 -3.87 -5.71 13.66
CA GLY A 256 -2.50 -6.18 13.76
C GLY A 256 -2.17 -7.23 12.72
N GLU A 257 -3.09 -8.17 12.48
CA GLU A 257 -2.93 -9.18 11.44
C GLU A 257 -2.97 -8.59 10.04
N SER A 258 -3.84 -7.62 9.78
CA SER A 258 -3.90 -6.91 8.51
C SER A 258 -2.60 -6.17 8.20
N LEU A 259 -1.99 -5.53 9.20
CA LEU A 259 -0.68 -4.91 9.07
C LEU A 259 0.38 -5.96 8.74
N TYR A 260 0.39 -7.10 9.44
CA TYR A 260 1.30 -8.20 9.13
C TYR A 260 1.11 -8.71 7.69
N TYR A 261 -0.12 -9.04 7.31
CA TYR A 261 -0.45 -9.61 6.00
C TYR A 261 -0.04 -8.69 4.86
N ARG A 262 -0.35 -7.39 4.96
CA ARG A 262 0.08 -6.38 3.97
C ARG A 262 1.60 -6.41 3.76
N HIS A 263 2.37 -6.39 4.85
CA HIS A 263 3.83 -6.39 4.76
C HIS A 263 4.39 -7.73 4.27
N GLN A 264 3.76 -8.85 4.62
CA GLN A 264 4.12 -10.17 4.09
C GLN A 264 3.82 -10.28 2.60
N GLN A 265 2.69 -9.74 2.10
CA GLN A 265 2.37 -9.74 0.68
C GLN A 265 3.30 -8.83 -0.14
N ILE A 266 3.74 -7.68 0.40
CA ILE A 266 4.81 -6.86 -0.21
C ILE A 266 6.10 -7.68 -0.35
N TYR A 267 6.48 -8.39 0.73
CA TYR A 267 7.67 -9.24 0.73
C TYR A 267 7.54 -10.39 -0.29
N ALA A 268 6.39 -11.08 -0.32
CA ALA A 268 6.10 -12.16 -1.28
C ALA A 268 6.21 -11.66 -2.72
N ARG A 269 5.60 -10.51 -3.03
CA ARG A 269 5.63 -9.93 -4.38
C ARG A 269 7.04 -9.53 -4.81
N TYR A 270 7.85 -9.01 -3.90
CA TYR A 270 9.26 -8.70 -4.15
C TYR A 270 10.08 -9.98 -4.37
N VAL A 271 9.91 -11.01 -3.53
CA VAL A 271 10.54 -12.32 -3.71
C VAL A 271 10.17 -12.95 -5.04
N LEU A 272 8.90 -12.87 -5.44
CA LEU A 272 8.42 -13.40 -6.70
C LEU A 272 9.08 -12.68 -7.89
N GLU A 273 9.29 -11.36 -7.80
CA GLU A 273 10.03 -10.60 -8.82
C GLU A 273 11.52 -10.94 -8.85
N ARG A 274 12.13 -11.19 -7.69
CA ARG A 274 13.52 -11.63 -7.62
C ARG A 274 13.71 -12.93 -8.39
N ILE A 275 12.88 -13.93 -8.09
CA ILE A 275 12.89 -15.20 -8.81
C ILE A 275 12.62 -14.96 -10.29
N ALA A 276 11.65 -14.12 -10.65
CA ALA A 276 11.36 -13.76 -12.04
C ALA A 276 12.58 -13.23 -12.81
N ASN A 277 13.47 -12.48 -12.15
CA ASN A 277 14.68 -11.90 -12.72
C ASN A 277 15.97 -12.70 -12.43
N GLY A 278 15.84 -13.94 -11.94
CA GLY A 278 16.96 -14.86 -11.69
C GLY A 278 17.81 -14.45 -10.48
N LEU A 279 17.21 -13.74 -9.52
CA LEU A 279 17.83 -13.36 -8.27
C LEU A 279 17.43 -14.35 -7.17
N PRO A 280 18.35 -14.70 -6.23
CA PRO A 280 18.01 -15.56 -5.11
C PRO A 280 17.01 -14.88 -4.16
N TYR A 281 16.48 -15.65 -3.22
CA TYR A 281 15.70 -15.10 -2.12
C TYR A 281 16.45 -13.99 -1.35
N VAL A 282 15.67 -13.16 -0.67
CA VAL A 282 16.20 -12.00 0.06
C VAL A 282 17.07 -12.47 1.22
N GLU A 283 18.30 -11.95 1.29
CA GLU A 283 19.14 -12.10 2.48
C GLU A 283 18.52 -11.32 3.63
N LEU A 284 18.33 -11.98 4.78
CA LEU A 284 17.68 -11.35 5.92
C LEU A 284 18.59 -10.29 6.56
N LEU A 285 17.99 -9.24 7.09
CA LEU A 285 18.73 -8.23 7.83
C LEU A 285 19.40 -8.83 9.09
N HIS A 286 20.71 -8.63 9.19
CA HIS A 286 21.52 -8.89 10.38
C HIS A 286 22.14 -7.59 10.91
N TRP A 287 21.87 -7.24 12.17
CA TRP A 287 22.33 -5.97 12.76
C TRP A 287 23.85 -5.79 12.79
N TYR A 288 24.61 -6.87 12.81
CA TYR A 288 26.08 -6.88 12.92
C TYR A 288 26.80 -7.22 11.62
N SER A 289 26.07 -7.53 10.56
CA SER A 289 26.65 -7.93 9.29
C SER A 289 26.57 -6.76 8.29
N PRO A 290 27.51 -6.67 7.35
CA PRO A 290 27.46 -5.65 6.32
C PRO A 290 26.24 -5.87 5.41
N VAL A 291 25.47 -4.80 5.20
CA VAL A 291 24.43 -4.75 4.16
C VAL A 291 25.14 -4.63 2.82
N LYS A 292 25.23 -5.73 2.07
CA LYS A 292 26.05 -5.81 0.83
C LYS A 292 25.70 -4.75 -0.20
N VAL A 293 24.40 -4.43 -0.35
CA VAL A 293 23.92 -3.50 -1.37
C VAL A 293 23.40 -2.21 -0.73
N GLY A 294 24.10 -1.12 -1.02
CA GLY A 294 23.76 0.25 -0.74
C GLY A 294 22.58 0.74 -1.60
N TYR A 295 22.21 1.99 -1.42
CA TYR A 295 21.12 2.59 -2.18
C TYR A 295 21.28 4.11 -2.26
N ASN A 296 21.18 4.63 -3.49
CA ASN A 296 21.07 6.05 -3.76
C ASN A 296 19.61 6.37 -4.15
N PRO A 297 18.85 7.10 -3.30
CA PRO A 297 17.45 7.43 -3.58
C PRO A 297 17.26 8.33 -4.80
N ARG A 298 18.24 9.18 -5.14
CA ARG A 298 18.21 10.17 -6.23
C ARG A 298 17.06 11.17 -6.20
N VAL A 299 16.24 11.15 -5.16
CA VAL A 299 15.11 12.07 -4.93
C VAL A 299 15.46 13.06 -3.81
N VAL A 300 14.67 14.12 -3.69
CA VAL A 300 14.91 15.22 -2.74
C VAL A 300 13.67 15.49 -1.90
N HIS A 301 13.86 16.11 -0.75
CA HIS A 301 12.77 16.70 0.02
C HIS A 301 12.20 17.93 -0.70
N VAL A 302 11.05 18.43 -0.23
CA VAL A 302 10.38 19.61 -0.83
C VAL A 302 11.27 20.86 -0.79
N ASN A 303 12.11 20.99 0.24
CA ASN A 303 13.09 22.07 0.38
C ASN A 303 14.35 21.88 -0.50
N GLY A 304 14.43 20.81 -1.29
CA GLY A 304 15.55 20.53 -2.19
C GLY A 304 16.72 19.75 -1.57
N LEU A 305 16.70 19.48 -0.25
CA LEU A 305 17.75 18.66 0.37
C LEU A 305 17.68 17.20 -0.12
N PRO A 306 18.81 16.58 -0.50
CA PRO A 306 18.82 15.19 -0.93
C PRO A 306 18.70 14.25 0.26
N PHE A 307 18.02 13.12 0.06
CA PHE A 307 18.09 12.00 0.99
C PHE A 307 19.52 11.46 1.07
N TYR A 308 19.89 10.93 2.22
CA TYR A 308 21.19 10.31 2.40
C TYR A 308 21.33 9.01 1.61
N VAL A 309 22.48 8.90 0.94
CA VAL A 309 22.92 7.69 0.26
C VAL A 309 23.42 6.70 1.30
N ARG A 310 22.95 5.46 1.24
CA ARG A 310 23.54 4.37 2.02
C ARG A 310 24.65 3.73 1.18
N PRO A 311 25.91 3.75 1.64
CA PRO A 311 26.99 3.06 0.93
C PRO A 311 26.84 1.54 1.04
N ASP A 312 27.49 0.82 0.15
CA ASP A 312 27.63 -0.63 0.24
C ASP A 312 28.35 -1.03 1.52
N HIS A 313 28.07 -2.25 1.97
CA HIS A 313 28.68 -2.88 3.14
C HIS A 313 28.52 -2.12 4.46
N LEU A 314 27.59 -1.16 4.56
CA LEU A 314 27.26 -0.50 5.82
C LEU A 314 26.82 -1.52 6.88
N VAL A 315 27.37 -1.43 8.08
CA VAL A 315 26.99 -2.27 9.23
C VAL A 315 26.04 -1.50 10.15
N PRO A 316 24.75 -1.86 10.26
CA PRO A 316 23.77 -1.07 11.00
C PRO A 316 24.13 -0.77 12.45
N PHE A 317 24.68 -1.76 13.18
CA PHE A 317 25.05 -1.59 14.59
C PHE A 317 26.22 -0.61 14.78
N GLU A 318 27.15 -0.55 13.83
CA GLU A 318 28.30 0.34 13.90
C GLU A 318 27.90 1.79 13.63
N THR A 319 26.99 1.99 12.68
CA THR A 319 26.58 3.34 12.27
C THR A 319 25.42 3.92 13.08
N ASN A 320 24.58 3.10 13.73
CA ASN A 320 23.48 3.60 14.57
C ASN A 320 23.26 2.75 15.84
N LYS A 321 24.32 2.60 16.63
CA LYS A 321 24.35 1.72 17.83
C LYS A 321 23.18 1.92 18.80
N GLY A 322 22.78 3.16 19.06
CA GLY A 322 21.72 3.48 20.01
C GLY A 322 20.35 2.95 19.57
N GLN A 323 19.93 3.29 18.35
CA GLN A 323 18.63 2.86 17.81
C GLN A 323 18.62 1.36 17.53
N VAL A 324 19.73 0.78 17.07
CA VAL A 324 19.83 -0.68 16.90
C VAL A 324 19.68 -1.40 18.24
N LYS A 325 20.31 -0.93 19.33
CA LYS A 325 20.12 -1.49 20.67
C LYS A 325 18.66 -1.44 21.12
N LYS A 326 17.97 -0.31 20.88
CA LYS A 326 16.53 -0.15 21.16
C LYS A 326 15.71 -1.19 20.39
N ALA A 327 15.89 -1.30 19.07
CA ALA A 327 15.18 -2.26 18.23
C ALA A 327 15.41 -3.71 18.70
N LYS A 328 16.66 -4.09 18.98
CA LYS A 328 17.02 -5.42 19.50
C LYS A 328 16.39 -5.73 20.86
N HIS A 329 16.29 -4.74 21.75
CA HIS A 329 15.69 -4.92 23.07
C HIS A 329 14.18 -5.20 22.95
N LEU A 330 13.48 -4.45 22.09
CA LEU A 330 12.06 -4.69 21.82
C LEU A 330 11.84 -6.05 21.14
N GLU A 331 12.68 -6.38 20.16
CA GLU A 331 12.65 -7.68 19.48
C GLU A 331 12.81 -8.84 20.46
N LYS A 332 13.78 -8.76 21.38
CA LYS A 332 13.99 -9.76 22.41
C LYS A 332 12.73 -9.94 23.28
N ARG A 333 12.11 -8.85 23.74
CA ARG A 333 10.87 -8.91 24.53
C ARG A 333 9.73 -9.59 23.78
N ILE A 334 9.63 -9.35 22.48
CA ILE A 334 8.62 -9.99 21.62
C ILE A 334 8.88 -11.50 21.54
N PHE A 335 10.12 -11.93 21.30
CA PHE A 335 10.47 -13.36 21.29
C PHE A 335 10.22 -14.02 22.66
N ASP A 336 10.66 -13.38 23.75
CA ASP A 336 10.44 -13.88 25.12
C ASP A 336 8.92 -14.05 25.42
N ALA A 337 8.07 -13.14 24.91
CA ALA A 337 6.61 -13.23 25.07
C ALA A 337 5.94 -14.28 24.16
N ILE A 338 6.47 -14.50 22.94
CA ILE A 338 6.03 -15.61 22.09
C ILE A 338 6.39 -16.94 22.76
N ASP A 339 7.57 -17.05 23.35
CA ASP A 339 8.06 -18.26 24.01
C ASP A 339 7.30 -18.57 25.32
N SER A 340 6.86 -17.54 26.05
CA SER A 340 5.99 -17.73 27.21
C SER A 340 4.53 -18.04 26.84
N GLY A 341 4.15 -17.85 25.58
CA GLY A 341 2.76 -18.01 25.10
C GLY A 341 1.81 -16.91 25.57
N ALA A 342 2.32 -15.80 26.11
CA ALA A 342 1.50 -14.69 26.60
C ALA A 342 2.26 -13.35 26.67
N PHE A 343 1.54 -12.25 26.46
CA PHE A 343 2.03 -10.90 26.73
C PHE A 343 1.72 -10.47 28.16
N TRP A 344 2.70 -9.82 28.82
CA TRP A 344 2.49 -9.22 30.13
C TRP A 344 1.80 -7.87 30.00
N GLU A 345 0.63 -7.72 30.63
CA GLU A 345 -0.08 -6.46 30.74
C GLU A 345 0.32 -5.72 32.02
N VAL A 346 1.12 -4.66 31.86
CA VAL A 346 1.69 -3.90 32.98
C VAL A 346 0.62 -3.15 33.79
N SER A 347 -0.45 -2.63 33.15
CA SER A 347 -1.42 -1.78 33.83
C SER A 347 -2.23 -2.51 34.92
N ASN A 348 -2.49 -3.80 34.74
CA ASN A 348 -3.30 -4.61 35.65
C ASN A 348 -2.59 -5.90 36.11
N SER A 349 -1.32 -6.08 35.74
CA SER A 349 -0.50 -7.24 36.10
C SER A 349 -1.09 -8.59 35.67
N THR A 350 -1.66 -8.64 34.47
CA THR A 350 -2.24 -9.87 33.90
C THR A 350 -1.42 -10.42 32.73
N LEU A 351 -1.59 -11.70 32.41
CA LEU A 351 -1.02 -12.32 31.21
C LEU A 351 -2.11 -12.46 30.15
N LEU A 352 -1.88 -11.85 28.99
CA LEU A 352 -2.73 -11.93 27.82
C LEU A 352 -2.28 -13.11 26.95
N PRO A 353 -3.07 -14.18 26.84
CA PRO A 353 -2.65 -15.39 26.15
C PRO A 353 -2.52 -15.18 24.64
N LEU A 354 -1.52 -15.80 24.03
CA LEU A 354 -1.33 -15.85 22.59
C LEU A 354 -1.95 -17.13 22.02
N LYS A 355 -3.24 -17.07 21.69
CA LYS A 355 -4.01 -18.23 21.19
C LYS A 355 -4.58 -17.97 19.80
N GLY A 356 -4.38 -18.92 18.89
CA GLY A 356 -5.02 -18.94 17.58
C GLY A 356 -4.87 -17.63 16.81
N ASP A 357 -5.96 -17.20 16.18
CA ASP A 357 -5.99 -16.02 15.32
C ASP A 357 -6.02 -14.70 16.13
N ASP A 358 -6.69 -14.67 17.29
CA ASP A 358 -6.67 -13.51 18.20
C ASP A 358 -5.25 -13.20 18.71
N GLY A 359 -4.46 -14.26 18.93
CA GLY A 359 -3.04 -14.14 19.29
C GLY A 359 -2.20 -13.47 18.21
N LEU A 360 -2.47 -13.75 16.93
CA LEU A 360 -1.76 -13.10 15.82
C LEU A 360 -2.11 -11.62 15.70
N ASP A 361 -3.39 -11.27 15.85
CA ASP A 361 -3.80 -9.87 15.83
C ASP A 361 -3.19 -9.09 16.99
N LEU A 362 -3.19 -9.65 18.21
CA LEU A 362 -2.50 -9.07 19.36
C LEU A 362 -1.00 -8.91 19.11
N LEU A 363 -0.33 -9.94 18.60
CA LEU A 363 1.09 -9.90 18.24
C LEU A 363 1.38 -8.79 17.22
N GLY A 364 0.54 -8.65 16.20
CA GLY A 364 0.63 -7.57 15.22
C GLY A 364 0.50 -6.20 15.87
N LYS A 365 -0.52 -6.01 16.72
CA LYS A 365 -0.72 -4.75 17.46
C LYS A 365 0.53 -4.37 18.27
N ILE A 366 1.15 -5.35 18.95
CA ILE A 366 2.37 -5.17 19.74
C ILE A 366 3.59 -4.82 18.85
N ILE A 367 3.87 -5.60 17.81
CA ILE A 367 5.04 -5.43 16.93
C ILE A 367 5.00 -4.09 16.19
N PHE A 368 3.85 -3.75 15.61
CA PHE A 368 3.64 -2.50 14.88
C PHE A 368 3.43 -1.30 15.81
N GLY A 369 3.25 -1.53 17.11
CA GLY A 369 3.15 -0.45 18.07
C GLY A 369 1.89 0.41 17.91
N VAL A 370 0.76 -0.18 17.53
CA VAL A 370 -0.47 0.59 17.28
C VAL A 370 -1.04 1.20 18.57
N SER A 371 -1.61 2.40 18.51
CA SER A 371 -2.24 3.03 19.68
C SER A 371 -3.49 2.27 20.15
N GLY A 372 -3.72 2.26 21.46
CA GLY A 372 -4.78 1.53 22.13
C GLY A 372 -4.44 0.06 22.42
N ARG A 373 -3.17 -0.33 22.26
CA ARG A 373 -2.74 -1.72 22.51
C ARG A 373 -2.35 -1.94 23.98
N PRO A 374 -2.36 -3.19 24.47
CA PRO A 374 -1.79 -3.55 25.76
C PRO A 374 -0.31 -3.14 25.90
N SER A 375 0.07 -2.65 27.08
CA SER A 375 1.46 -2.43 27.50
C SER A 375 2.31 -1.60 26.55
N GLU A 376 1.73 -0.49 26.05
CA GLU A 376 2.35 0.37 25.03
C GLU A 376 3.77 0.79 25.36
N LYS A 377 4.02 1.24 26.60
CA LYS A 377 5.34 1.71 27.04
C LYS A 377 6.36 0.58 27.15
N TYR A 378 5.92 -0.62 27.53
CA TYR A 378 6.80 -1.75 27.75
C TYR A 378 7.25 -2.39 26.42
N PHE A 379 6.33 -2.62 25.49
CA PHE A 379 6.68 -3.20 24.19
C PHE A 379 7.10 -2.16 23.14
N GLY A 380 6.78 -0.88 23.34
CA GLY A 380 7.14 0.17 22.39
C GLY A 380 6.60 -0.13 20.98
N CYS A 381 7.24 0.46 19.96
CA CYS A 381 6.99 0.14 18.56
C CYS A 381 8.26 -0.46 17.96
N TYR A 382 8.33 -1.79 17.82
CA TYR A 382 9.51 -2.45 17.22
C TYR A 382 9.66 -2.06 15.75
N TYR A 383 8.55 -2.07 14.99
CA TYR A 383 8.51 -1.62 13.59
C TYR A 383 9.16 -0.25 13.42
N CYS A 384 8.72 0.73 14.22
CA CYS A 384 9.23 2.11 14.17
C CYS A 384 10.71 2.16 14.56
N ALA A 385 11.10 1.51 15.66
CA ALA A 385 12.48 1.52 16.15
C ALA A 385 13.46 0.89 15.15
N ALA A 386 13.05 -0.16 14.45
CA ALA A 386 13.87 -0.80 13.43
C ALA A 386 14.02 0.07 12.17
N LEU A 387 12.94 0.68 11.69
CA LEU A 387 13.01 1.60 10.54
C LEU A 387 13.77 2.89 10.89
N GLU A 388 13.63 3.43 12.10
CA GLU A 388 14.45 4.55 12.61
C GLU A 388 15.94 4.17 12.61
N ALA A 389 16.28 2.97 13.09
CA ALA A 389 17.66 2.50 13.14
C ALA A 389 18.30 2.43 11.74
N LEU A 390 17.54 1.98 10.73
CA LEU A 390 18.03 1.79 9.36
C LEU A 390 17.94 3.08 8.53
N GLY A 391 16.88 3.86 8.67
CA GLY A 391 16.66 5.09 7.92
C GLY A 391 17.62 6.21 8.30
N PHE A 392 18.05 6.26 9.57
CA PHE A 392 19.07 7.20 10.05
C PHE A 392 20.44 6.53 10.24
N ALA A 393 20.69 5.42 9.53
CA ALA A 393 21.97 4.71 9.62
C ALA A 393 23.13 5.50 9.02
N ALA A 394 22.88 6.26 7.96
CA ALA A 394 23.81 7.29 7.48
C ALA A 394 23.43 8.62 8.14
N HIS A 395 24.40 9.31 8.72
CA HIS A 395 24.23 10.66 9.26
C HIS A 395 25.59 11.36 9.34
N THR A 396 25.59 12.69 9.42
CA THR A 396 26.79 13.48 9.67
C THR A 396 26.71 14.08 11.08
N SER A 397 27.85 14.36 11.72
CA SER A 397 27.87 14.94 13.07
C SER A 397 27.28 16.37 13.12
N SER A 398 27.16 17.02 11.96
CA SER A 398 26.56 18.34 11.79
C SER A 398 25.07 18.30 11.41
N ASP A 399 24.49 17.11 11.18
CA ASP A 399 23.09 16.99 10.81
C ASP A 399 22.19 16.97 12.05
N HIS A 400 21.40 18.03 12.18
CA HIS A 400 20.40 18.18 13.23
C HIS A 400 18.95 18.05 12.70
N GLU A 401 18.75 17.75 11.41
CA GLU A 401 17.47 17.97 10.72
C GLU A 401 16.71 16.70 10.33
N TYR A 402 17.10 15.51 10.83
CA TYR A 402 16.42 14.25 10.52
C TYR A 402 16.26 13.98 9.00
N VAL A 403 17.29 14.27 8.19
CA VAL A 403 17.27 14.00 6.74
C VAL A 403 17.10 12.49 6.48
N GLY A 404 18.11 11.71 6.85
CA GLY A 404 18.16 10.25 6.68
C GLY A 404 17.99 9.77 5.23
N GLY A 405 17.92 8.45 5.05
CA GLY A 405 17.76 7.80 3.74
C GLY A 405 16.31 7.49 3.39
N ALA A 406 16.08 6.80 2.26
CA ALA A 406 14.75 6.52 1.72
C ALA A 406 13.78 5.78 2.69
N LEU A 407 14.29 5.11 3.72
CA LEU A 407 13.48 4.40 4.72
C LEU A 407 12.79 5.34 5.73
N THR A 408 13.13 6.63 5.78
CA THR A 408 12.55 7.60 6.72
C THR A 408 11.15 8.07 6.34
N SER A 409 10.71 7.80 5.11
CA SER A 409 9.41 8.23 4.57
C SER A 409 8.69 7.11 3.82
N SER A 410 7.40 6.94 4.10
CA SER A 410 6.53 5.98 3.38
C SER A 410 6.40 6.28 1.89
N LEU A 411 6.75 7.49 1.44
CA LEU A 411 6.78 7.87 0.03
C LEU A 411 7.94 7.22 -0.74
N THR A 412 8.98 6.80 -0.04
CA THR A 412 10.25 6.36 -0.62
C THR A 412 10.72 5.00 -0.10
N THR A 413 10.14 4.49 0.99
CA THR A 413 10.59 3.26 1.65
C THR A 413 10.66 2.05 0.72
N LEU A 414 9.69 1.85 -0.18
CA LEU A 414 9.70 0.69 -1.10
C LEU A 414 10.87 0.73 -2.08
N ARG A 415 11.47 1.90 -2.30
CA ARG A 415 12.57 2.05 -3.23
C ARG A 415 13.85 1.40 -2.73
N ASP A 416 14.03 1.19 -1.45
CA ASP A 416 15.30 0.74 -0.87
C ASP A 416 15.38 -0.79 -0.71
N PRO A 417 16.38 -1.51 -1.28
CA PRO A 417 16.55 -2.95 -1.08
C PRO A 417 16.63 -3.39 0.39
N LEU A 418 17.15 -2.53 1.29
CA LEU A 418 17.26 -2.82 2.72
C LEU A 418 15.89 -2.95 3.39
N PHE A 419 14.87 -2.27 2.86
CA PHE A 419 13.49 -2.44 3.35
C PHE A 419 13.06 -3.90 3.26
N TYR A 420 13.38 -4.58 2.18
CA TYR A 420 12.95 -5.96 1.96
C TYR A 420 13.75 -6.96 2.80
N GLN A 421 15.03 -6.70 3.06
CA GLN A 421 15.81 -7.48 4.03
C GLN A 421 15.24 -7.36 5.45
N TRP A 422 14.81 -6.14 5.81
CA TRP A 422 14.12 -5.87 7.06
C TRP A 422 12.73 -6.51 7.10
N LEU A 423 11.95 -6.46 6.01
CA LEU A 423 10.66 -7.15 5.90
C LEU A 423 10.80 -8.66 6.12
N GLY A 424 11.82 -9.29 5.53
CA GLY A 424 12.10 -10.70 5.77
C GLY A 424 12.35 -11.00 7.25
N ARG A 425 13.08 -10.10 7.95
CA ARG A 425 13.30 -10.20 9.40
C ARG A 425 11.99 -10.02 10.19
N LEU A 426 11.15 -9.06 9.81
CA LEU A 426 9.84 -8.83 10.40
C LEU A 426 8.94 -10.07 10.24
N VAL A 427 8.80 -10.58 9.02
CA VAL A 427 8.02 -11.77 8.70
C VAL A 427 8.50 -12.97 9.51
N LYS A 428 9.82 -13.12 9.71
CA LYS A 428 10.40 -14.19 10.52
C LYS A 428 9.92 -14.17 11.98
N ILE A 429 9.66 -13.02 12.58
CA ILE A 429 9.13 -12.92 13.95
C ILE A 429 7.70 -13.51 13.99
N PHE A 430 6.85 -13.12 13.05
CA PHE A 430 5.48 -13.67 12.97
C PHE A 430 5.50 -15.17 12.66
N GLN A 431 6.40 -15.61 11.79
CA GLN A 431 6.53 -17.02 11.45
C GLN A 431 7.07 -17.87 12.61
N TYR A 432 7.88 -17.28 13.49
CA TYR A 432 8.26 -17.92 14.74
C TYR A 432 7.06 -18.17 15.68
N TYR A 433 6.09 -17.24 15.71
CA TYR A 433 4.82 -17.49 16.40
C TYR A 433 3.99 -18.56 15.66
N LYS A 434 3.82 -18.42 14.34
CA LYS A 434 3.02 -19.35 13.53
C LYS A 434 3.56 -20.80 13.56
N SER A 435 4.86 -21.00 13.71
CA SER A 435 5.46 -22.34 13.83
C SER A 435 5.18 -23.05 15.16
N ARG A 436 4.58 -22.36 16.14
CA ARG A 436 4.13 -22.93 17.42
C ARG A 436 2.64 -23.24 17.42
N LEU A 437 1.91 -22.80 16.40
CA LEU A 437 0.53 -23.19 16.22
C LEU A 437 0.48 -24.63 15.70
N PRO A 438 -0.57 -25.40 16.03
CA PRO A 438 -0.77 -26.68 15.38
C PRO A 438 -0.88 -26.46 13.87
N GLU A 439 -0.30 -27.39 13.12
CA GLU A 439 -0.48 -27.45 11.68
C GLU A 439 -1.94 -27.72 11.35
N TYR A 440 -2.37 -27.25 10.19
CA TYR A 440 -3.69 -27.58 9.70
C TYR A 440 -3.81 -29.07 9.43
N THR A 441 -4.82 -29.68 10.02
CA THR A 441 -5.21 -31.07 9.76
C THR A 441 -5.90 -31.20 8.41
N HIS A 442 -5.92 -32.41 7.88
CA HIS A 442 -6.65 -32.72 6.63
C HIS A 442 -8.13 -32.35 6.72
N GLU A 443 -8.75 -32.51 7.90
CA GLU A 443 -10.14 -32.14 8.17
C GLU A 443 -10.36 -30.63 8.16
N GLU A 444 -9.48 -29.84 8.80
CA GLU A 444 -9.57 -28.37 8.79
C GLU A 444 -9.39 -27.75 7.40
N LEU A 445 -8.64 -28.43 6.53
CA LEU A 445 -8.42 -28.02 5.14
C LEU A 445 -9.54 -28.50 4.21
N SER A 446 -10.21 -29.61 4.56
CA SER A 446 -11.22 -30.25 3.72
C SER A 446 -12.51 -29.45 3.67
N PHE A 447 -13.08 -29.36 2.46
CA PHE A 447 -14.46 -28.91 2.27
C PHE A 447 -15.29 -30.06 1.71
N HIS A 448 -15.96 -30.81 2.60
CA HIS A 448 -16.71 -32.00 2.23
C HIS A 448 -17.75 -31.75 1.14
N GLY A 449 -17.77 -32.63 0.14
CA GLY A 449 -18.64 -32.54 -1.03
C GLY A 449 -18.30 -31.44 -2.02
N VAL A 450 -17.17 -30.73 -1.85
CA VAL A 450 -16.69 -29.73 -2.80
C VAL A 450 -15.34 -30.16 -3.38
N LYS A 451 -15.21 -30.10 -4.70
CA LYS A 451 -13.99 -30.46 -5.42
C LYS A 451 -13.67 -29.42 -6.50
N VAL A 452 -12.45 -28.90 -6.48
CA VAL A 452 -11.90 -28.11 -7.59
C VAL A 452 -11.43 -29.09 -8.67
N LYS A 453 -12.07 -29.08 -9.83
CA LYS A 453 -11.75 -29.97 -10.95
C LYS A 453 -10.63 -29.42 -11.82
N ASP A 454 -10.72 -28.14 -12.19
CA ASP A 454 -9.73 -27.52 -13.08
C ASP A 454 -9.70 -26.00 -12.92
N PHE A 455 -8.57 -25.43 -13.33
CA PHE A 455 -8.32 -24.01 -13.45
C PHE A 455 -7.72 -23.75 -14.84
N GLU A 456 -8.51 -23.11 -15.70
CA GLU A 456 -8.12 -22.70 -17.04
C GLU A 456 -7.86 -21.20 -17.00
N VAL A 457 -6.78 -20.74 -17.64
CA VAL A 457 -6.43 -19.32 -17.68
C VAL A 457 -5.94 -18.94 -19.07
N ASP A 458 -6.29 -17.73 -19.48
CA ASP A 458 -5.76 -17.13 -20.70
C ASP A 458 -4.24 -17.05 -20.65
N LYS A 459 -3.64 -16.79 -21.82
CA LYS A 459 -2.19 -16.55 -21.89
C LYS A 459 -1.81 -15.34 -21.04
N LEU A 460 -0.99 -15.58 -20.01
CA LEU A 460 -0.45 -14.53 -19.16
C LEU A 460 0.69 -13.79 -19.87
N VAL A 461 0.47 -12.52 -20.21
CA VAL A 461 1.43 -11.69 -20.94
C VAL A 461 1.75 -10.43 -20.15
N THR A 462 3.03 -10.28 -19.80
CA THR A 462 3.59 -9.05 -19.23
C THR A 462 4.36 -8.27 -20.30
N TYR A 463 4.46 -6.97 -20.11
CA TYR A 463 5.23 -6.05 -20.93
C TYR A 463 5.65 -4.87 -20.06
N HIS A 464 6.40 -3.94 -20.62
CA HIS A 464 6.61 -2.64 -19.98
C HIS A 464 6.05 -1.56 -20.89
N ASP A 465 5.50 -0.51 -20.29
CA ASP A 465 4.93 0.63 -21.00
C ASP A 465 5.41 1.96 -20.40
N ASN A 466 5.26 3.02 -21.19
CA ASN A 466 5.51 4.38 -20.72
C ASN A 466 4.27 4.91 -19.99
N PHE A 467 4.49 5.44 -18.80
CA PHE A 467 3.49 6.11 -17.99
C PHE A 467 3.88 7.56 -17.80
N GLU A 468 2.93 8.47 -18.06
CA GLU A 468 3.11 9.91 -17.90
C GLU A 468 2.26 10.41 -16.73
N PHE A 469 2.83 11.30 -15.92
CA PHE A 469 2.13 11.96 -14.82
C PHE A 469 2.55 13.42 -14.71
N ASP A 470 1.64 14.27 -14.23
CA ASP A 470 1.88 15.71 -14.10
C ASP A 470 2.87 16.00 -12.96
N VAL A 471 3.82 16.88 -13.23
CA VAL A 471 4.83 17.35 -12.27
C VAL A 471 4.83 18.87 -12.16
N SER A 472 3.80 19.53 -12.68
CA SER A 472 3.67 20.99 -12.69
C SER A 472 3.62 21.56 -11.27
N ASN A 473 3.15 20.78 -10.29
CA ASN A 473 3.06 21.20 -8.89
C ASN A 473 4.43 21.47 -8.22
N VAL A 474 5.54 21.01 -8.82
CA VAL A 474 6.89 21.20 -8.24
C VAL A 474 7.45 22.61 -8.48
N VAL A 475 6.98 23.31 -9.52
CA VAL A 475 7.57 24.60 -9.90
C VAL A 475 6.94 25.76 -9.14
N PRO A 476 7.72 26.75 -8.70
CA PRO A 476 7.18 27.99 -8.13
C PRO A 476 6.40 28.79 -9.17
N VAL A 477 5.29 29.37 -8.72
CA VAL A 477 4.45 30.31 -9.47
C VAL A 477 4.10 31.51 -8.60
N THR A 478 3.91 32.66 -9.23
CA THR A 478 3.53 33.90 -8.53
C THR A 478 2.02 34.02 -8.35
N ASP A 479 1.24 33.47 -9.29
CA ASP A 479 -0.20 33.29 -9.17
C ASP A 479 -0.54 31.79 -9.21
N PRO A 480 -1.18 31.23 -8.17
CA PRO A 480 -1.62 29.83 -8.17
C PRO A 480 -2.46 29.42 -9.39
N LYS A 481 -3.13 30.36 -10.07
CA LYS A 481 -3.86 30.08 -11.32
C LYS A 481 -2.94 29.64 -12.45
N GLU A 482 -1.65 29.99 -12.43
CA GLU A 482 -0.66 29.57 -13.42
C GLU A 482 -0.53 28.04 -13.51
N TYR A 483 -0.76 27.29 -12.43
CA TYR A 483 -0.70 25.82 -12.46
C TYR A 483 -1.66 25.21 -13.48
N THR A 484 -2.80 25.87 -13.77
CA THR A 484 -3.75 25.40 -14.80
C THR A 484 -3.19 25.54 -16.22
N HIS A 485 -2.19 26.41 -16.42
CA HIS A 485 -1.58 26.70 -17.72
C HIS A 485 -0.22 26.02 -17.92
N LEU A 486 0.32 25.38 -16.88
CA LEU A 486 1.54 24.59 -16.96
C LEU A 486 1.20 23.13 -17.27
N ASN A 487 2.02 22.54 -18.14
CA ASN A 487 1.88 21.18 -18.66
C ASN A 487 3.26 20.47 -18.62
N TYR A 488 3.78 20.25 -17.42
CA TYR A 488 5.00 19.46 -17.25
C TYR A 488 4.65 18.03 -16.91
N TYR A 489 5.18 17.10 -17.69
CA TYR A 489 4.95 15.68 -17.49
C TYR A 489 6.26 14.95 -17.28
N ALA A 490 6.33 14.10 -16.26
CA ALA A 490 7.38 13.10 -16.15
C ALA A 490 6.93 11.79 -16.77
N ARG A 491 7.82 11.11 -17.48
CA ARG A 491 7.57 9.82 -18.13
C ARG A 491 8.47 8.74 -17.51
N GLN A 492 7.82 7.70 -16.99
CA GLN A 492 8.43 6.54 -16.34
C GLN A 492 8.16 5.27 -17.15
N TYR A 493 9.11 4.33 -17.22
CA TYR A 493 8.89 3.01 -17.81
C TYR A 493 8.51 1.99 -16.73
N ARG A 494 7.33 1.37 -16.83
CA ARG A 494 6.75 0.55 -15.75
C ARG A 494 6.35 -0.83 -16.26
N LEU A 495 6.40 -1.83 -15.38
CA LEU A 495 5.87 -3.17 -15.71
C LEU A 495 4.34 -3.07 -15.88
N ASN A 496 3.77 -3.88 -16.77
CA ASN A 496 2.33 -4.04 -16.93
C ASN A 496 1.99 -5.45 -17.45
N HIS A 497 0.70 -5.80 -17.51
CA HIS A 497 0.20 -7.05 -18.09
C HIS A 497 -1.09 -6.85 -18.88
N LYS A 498 -1.37 -7.76 -19.83
CA LYS A 498 -2.69 -7.80 -20.46
C LYS A 498 -3.72 -8.31 -19.44
N PRO A 499 -4.94 -7.75 -19.39
CA PRO A 499 -6.03 -8.38 -18.67
C PRO A 499 -6.19 -9.83 -19.13
N PHE A 500 -6.44 -10.73 -18.18
CA PHE A 500 -6.65 -12.15 -18.45
C PHE A 500 -7.94 -12.62 -17.77
N ASN A 501 -8.60 -13.59 -18.38
CA ASN A 501 -9.70 -14.32 -17.77
C ASN A 501 -9.19 -15.66 -17.26
N TYR A 502 -9.82 -16.16 -16.21
CA TYR A 502 -9.69 -17.53 -15.79
C TYR A 502 -11.06 -18.14 -15.52
N LYS A 503 -11.12 -19.45 -15.71
CA LYS A 503 -12.29 -20.28 -15.48
C LYS A 503 -11.95 -21.33 -14.44
N LEU A 504 -12.69 -21.30 -13.34
CA LEU A 504 -12.59 -22.25 -12.24
C LEU A 504 -13.77 -23.21 -12.30
N THR A 505 -13.49 -24.51 -12.49
CA THR A 505 -14.51 -25.55 -12.51
C THR A 505 -14.56 -26.24 -11.15
N VAL A 506 -15.69 -26.12 -10.44
CA VAL A 506 -15.91 -26.70 -9.11
C VAL A 506 -17.12 -27.61 -9.14
N THR A 507 -17.02 -28.81 -8.58
CA THR A 507 -18.21 -29.64 -8.30
C THR A 507 -18.61 -29.57 -6.85
N SER A 508 -19.91 -29.50 -6.60
CA SER A 508 -20.52 -29.55 -5.27
C SER A 508 -21.59 -30.63 -5.21
N ASP A 509 -21.67 -31.40 -4.12
CA ASP A 509 -22.72 -32.41 -3.92
C ASP A 509 -24.10 -31.77 -3.66
N ASP A 510 -24.10 -30.55 -3.12
CA ASP A 510 -25.26 -29.80 -2.66
C ASP A 510 -25.03 -28.27 -2.79
N SER A 511 -26.07 -27.47 -2.54
CA SER A 511 -25.98 -26.01 -2.60
C SER A 511 -25.24 -25.45 -1.38
N LYS A 512 -24.15 -24.70 -1.59
CA LYS A 512 -23.26 -24.22 -0.52
C LYS A 512 -22.77 -22.79 -0.79
N GLU A 513 -22.59 -21.99 0.27
CA GLU A 513 -21.81 -20.75 0.17
C GLU A 513 -20.32 -21.08 0.36
N ALA A 514 -19.51 -20.64 -0.59
CA ALA A 514 -18.09 -20.93 -0.63
C ALA A 514 -17.27 -19.67 -0.86
N PHE A 515 -16.00 -19.75 -0.52
CA PHE A 515 -15.06 -18.64 -0.58
C PHE A 515 -13.80 -19.07 -1.32
N VAL A 516 -13.53 -18.40 -2.43
CA VAL A 516 -12.43 -18.73 -3.34
C VAL A 516 -11.26 -17.81 -3.03
N ARG A 517 -10.06 -18.36 -2.93
CA ARG A 517 -8.78 -17.63 -2.90
C ARG A 517 -7.89 -18.14 -4.02
N VAL A 518 -7.25 -17.22 -4.74
CA VAL A 518 -6.33 -17.53 -5.83
C VAL A 518 -4.98 -16.89 -5.54
N TYR A 519 -3.94 -17.71 -5.51
CA TYR A 519 -2.56 -17.31 -5.26
C TYR A 519 -1.67 -17.62 -6.45
N ILE A 520 -0.61 -16.84 -6.62
CA ILE A 520 0.49 -17.12 -7.54
C ILE A 520 1.81 -17.19 -6.79
N GLY A 521 2.61 -18.22 -7.05
CA GLY A 521 3.90 -18.45 -6.39
C GLY A 521 4.96 -18.99 -7.36
N PRO A 522 6.24 -18.99 -6.96
CA PRO A 522 7.32 -19.47 -7.81
C PRO A 522 7.23 -20.99 -7.97
N LYS A 523 7.50 -21.52 -9.18
CA LYS A 523 7.67 -22.96 -9.36
C LYS A 523 9.08 -23.42 -8.98
N TYR A 524 10.08 -22.66 -9.43
CA TYR A 524 11.50 -22.94 -9.22
C TYR A 524 12.17 -21.80 -8.44
N ASP A 525 13.30 -22.09 -7.81
CA ASP A 525 14.18 -21.06 -7.26
C ASP A 525 15.09 -20.42 -8.34
N SER A 526 16.06 -19.61 -7.90
CA SER A 526 17.00 -18.93 -8.81
C SER A 526 18.04 -19.86 -9.45
N GLU A 527 18.15 -21.11 -8.98
CA GLU A 527 19.04 -22.15 -9.51
C GLU A 527 18.25 -23.23 -10.27
N ASP A 528 17.00 -22.92 -10.66
CA ASP A 528 16.09 -23.80 -11.39
C ASP A 528 15.74 -25.11 -10.65
N ARG A 529 15.83 -25.12 -9.31
CA ARG A 529 15.36 -26.25 -8.47
C ARG A 529 13.88 -26.10 -8.17
N GLU A 530 13.12 -27.19 -8.32
CA GLU A 530 11.69 -27.18 -8.04
C GLU A 530 11.44 -27.02 -6.54
N LEU A 531 10.53 -26.11 -6.19
CA LEU A 531 10.21 -25.76 -4.82
C LEU A 531 9.02 -26.56 -4.31
N THR A 532 9.19 -27.20 -3.14
CA THR A 532 8.07 -27.75 -2.36
C THR A 532 7.13 -26.64 -1.91
N VAL A 533 5.89 -26.97 -1.54
CA VAL A 533 4.94 -25.95 -1.07
C VAL A 533 5.47 -25.19 0.14
N GLU A 534 6.07 -25.86 1.12
CA GLU A 534 6.63 -25.21 2.32
C GLU A 534 7.76 -24.22 1.96
N GLN A 535 8.64 -24.57 1.00
CA GLN A 535 9.74 -23.69 0.58
C GLN A 535 9.27 -22.41 -0.11
N LYS A 536 8.07 -22.42 -0.70
CA LYS A 536 7.51 -21.28 -1.44
C LYS A 536 6.29 -20.64 -0.78
N ARG A 537 5.78 -21.16 0.35
CA ARG A 537 4.50 -20.71 0.91
C ARG A 537 4.44 -19.20 1.19
N LEU A 538 5.55 -18.64 1.68
CA LEU A 538 5.68 -17.21 1.98
C LEU A 538 5.93 -16.34 0.74
N ALA A 539 6.15 -16.96 -0.42
CA ALA A 539 6.28 -16.31 -1.72
C ALA A 539 5.00 -16.38 -2.57
N PHE A 540 3.92 -16.99 -2.05
CA PHE A 540 2.60 -16.87 -2.67
C PHE A 540 2.03 -15.47 -2.47
N VAL A 541 1.68 -14.84 -3.59
CA VAL A 541 0.97 -13.57 -3.67
C VAL A 541 -0.51 -13.87 -3.92
N GLU A 542 -1.40 -13.32 -3.09
CA GLU A 542 -2.84 -13.40 -3.32
C GLU A 542 -3.21 -12.47 -4.49
N ILE A 543 -3.69 -13.06 -5.58
CA ILE A 543 -4.12 -12.29 -6.76
C ILE A 543 -5.63 -12.10 -6.78
N ASP A 544 -6.38 -12.93 -6.05
CA ASP A 544 -7.83 -12.83 -6.01
C ASP A 544 -8.47 -13.50 -4.80
N ARG A 545 -9.63 -12.99 -4.39
CA ARG A 545 -10.50 -13.58 -3.38
C ARG A 545 -11.93 -13.07 -3.51
N PHE A 546 -12.90 -13.97 -3.42
CA PHE A 546 -14.32 -13.63 -3.55
C PHE A 546 -15.26 -14.72 -3.01
N PRO A 547 -16.46 -14.34 -2.51
CA PRO A 547 -17.51 -15.28 -2.18
C PRO A 547 -18.30 -15.74 -3.41
N VAL A 548 -18.78 -16.98 -3.35
CA VAL A 548 -19.56 -17.65 -4.41
C VAL A 548 -20.66 -18.50 -3.80
N LYS A 549 -21.81 -18.56 -4.48
CA LYS A 549 -22.88 -19.52 -4.20
C LYS A 549 -22.75 -20.68 -5.19
N LEU A 550 -22.42 -21.86 -4.67
CA LEU A 550 -22.34 -23.10 -5.43
C LEU A 550 -23.70 -23.81 -5.43
N VAL A 551 -24.03 -24.46 -6.54
CA VAL A 551 -25.19 -25.36 -6.70
C VAL A 551 -24.72 -26.80 -6.83
N ALA A 552 -25.62 -27.76 -6.58
CA ALA A 552 -25.33 -29.18 -6.76
C ALA A 552 -24.93 -29.49 -8.21
N GLY A 553 -23.92 -30.34 -8.39
CA GLY A 553 -23.33 -30.65 -9.68
C GLY A 553 -22.14 -29.76 -10.02
N GLU A 554 -21.97 -29.44 -11.30
CA GLU A 554 -20.83 -28.68 -11.81
C GLU A 554 -21.12 -27.18 -11.84
N ASN A 555 -20.16 -26.41 -11.35
CA ASN A 555 -20.17 -24.95 -11.28
C ASN A 555 -18.98 -24.43 -12.08
N VAL A 556 -19.25 -23.57 -13.06
CA VAL A 556 -18.22 -22.92 -13.86
C VAL A 556 -18.19 -21.45 -13.48
N LEU A 557 -17.09 -21.02 -12.86
CA LEU A 557 -16.90 -19.66 -12.39
C LEU A 557 -15.90 -18.96 -13.32
N GLU A 558 -16.38 -17.98 -14.07
CA GLU A 558 -15.55 -17.16 -14.96
C GLU A 558 -15.26 -15.83 -14.29
N ARG A 559 -14.00 -15.38 -14.38
CA ARG A 559 -13.56 -14.15 -13.71
C ARG A 559 -12.42 -13.48 -14.46
N ASN A 560 -12.49 -12.16 -14.53
CA ASN A 560 -11.45 -11.32 -15.13
C ASN A 560 -10.50 -10.78 -14.05
N SER A 561 -9.21 -10.68 -14.39
CA SER A 561 -8.17 -10.07 -13.55
C SER A 561 -8.52 -8.68 -12.99
N MET A 562 -9.33 -7.89 -13.70
CA MET A 562 -9.79 -6.54 -13.32
C MET A 562 -10.95 -6.56 -12.31
N GLU A 563 -11.46 -7.72 -11.95
CA GLU A 563 -12.51 -7.88 -10.94
C GLU A 563 -11.96 -8.18 -9.55
N SER A 564 -10.66 -8.41 -9.44
CA SER A 564 -9.99 -8.62 -8.15
C SER A 564 -10.15 -7.40 -7.25
N PRO A 565 -10.58 -7.57 -5.99
CA PRO A 565 -10.82 -6.45 -5.06
C PRO A 565 -9.54 -5.81 -4.53
N PHE A 566 -8.39 -6.46 -4.72
CA PHE A 566 -7.11 -5.98 -4.22
C PHE A 566 -6.46 -4.94 -5.12
N TYR A 567 -6.77 -5.01 -6.41
CA TYR A 567 -6.02 -4.30 -7.43
C TYR A 567 -6.85 -3.22 -8.10
N GLU A 568 -6.21 -2.09 -8.39
CA GLU A 568 -6.82 -0.92 -9.00
C GLU A 568 -6.07 -0.48 -10.25
N SER A 569 -6.80 0.23 -11.09
CA SER A 569 -6.20 0.98 -12.21
C SER A 569 -5.37 2.13 -11.66
N ASP A 570 -4.45 2.66 -12.49
CA ASP A 570 -3.73 3.87 -12.11
C ASP A 570 -4.74 5.00 -11.83
N HIS A 571 -4.42 5.82 -10.83
CA HIS A 571 -5.25 6.97 -10.46
C HIS A 571 -5.41 7.93 -11.64
N GLU A 572 -6.58 8.56 -11.76
CA GLU A 572 -6.75 9.69 -12.65
C GLU A 572 -5.76 10.80 -12.24
N GLY A 573 -5.10 11.42 -13.22
CA GLY A 573 -4.18 12.52 -12.97
C GLY A 573 -4.90 13.71 -12.32
N PHE A 574 -4.22 14.43 -11.44
CA PHE A 574 -4.72 15.54 -10.64
C PHE A 574 -5.35 16.63 -11.52
N LYS A 575 -4.67 17.05 -12.60
CA LYS A 575 -5.21 18.05 -13.53
C LYS A 575 -6.46 17.55 -14.24
N HIS A 576 -6.43 16.30 -14.72
CA HIS A 576 -7.59 15.67 -15.37
C HIS A 576 -8.79 15.58 -14.43
N LEU A 577 -8.55 15.18 -13.18
CA LEU A 577 -9.58 15.12 -12.13
C LEU A 577 -10.18 16.52 -11.87
N TYR A 578 -9.35 17.56 -11.76
CA TYR A 578 -9.81 18.93 -11.60
C TYR A 578 -10.64 19.43 -12.79
N ASP A 579 -10.17 19.17 -14.01
CA ASP A 579 -10.87 19.56 -15.23
C ASP A 579 -12.21 18.84 -15.38
N LYS A 580 -12.26 17.54 -15.07
CA LYS A 580 -13.48 16.73 -15.07
C LYS A 580 -14.54 17.27 -14.11
N VAL A 581 -14.14 17.70 -12.91
CA VAL A 581 -15.05 18.33 -11.94
C VAL A 581 -15.54 19.69 -12.44
N ASN A 582 -14.67 20.51 -13.01
CA ASN A 582 -15.06 21.80 -13.59
C ASN A 582 -16.01 21.64 -14.79
N ASN A 583 -15.78 20.66 -15.65
CA ASN A 583 -16.66 20.35 -16.77
C ASN A 583 -18.04 19.94 -16.26
N ALA A 584 -18.12 19.01 -15.31
CA ALA A 584 -19.39 18.61 -14.70
C ALA A 584 -20.17 19.81 -14.10
N LEU A 585 -19.48 20.75 -13.44
CA LEU A 585 -20.08 21.98 -12.91
C LEU A 585 -20.57 22.96 -13.99
N ASN A 586 -19.83 23.09 -15.09
CA ASN A 586 -20.08 24.12 -16.11
C ASN A 586 -21.00 23.64 -17.24
N THR A 587 -20.92 22.37 -17.63
CA THR A 587 -21.65 21.79 -18.77
C THR A 587 -22.80 20.88 -18.36
N GLY A 588 -22.86 20.47 -17.09
CA GLY A 588 -23.83 19.50 -16.59
C GLY A 588 -23.50 18.05 -16.96
N GLU A 589 -22.25 17.76 -17.36
CA GLU A 589 -21.76 16.39 -17.54
C GLU A 589 -21.93 15.55 -16.27
N GLN A 590 -22.32 14.28 -16.45
CA GLN A 590 -22.55 13.37 -15.34
C GLN A 590 -21.23 12.95 -14.71
N TYR A 591 -21.07 13.25 -13.42
CA TYR A 591 -19.94 12.80 -12.62
C TYR A 591 -20.38 11.68 -11.67
N TYR A 592 -19.64 10.58 -11.66
CA TYR A 592 -19.91 9.45 -10.77
C TYR A 592 -18.77 9.23 -9.80
N TYR A 593 -19.10 8.93 -8.55
CA TYR A 593 -18.15 8.56 -7.52
C TYR A 593 -18.53 7.19 -6.91
N THR A 594 -17.57 6.55 -6.24
CA THR A 594 -17.74 5.25 -5.58
C THR A 594 -17.21 5.29 -4.16
N GLU A 595 -17.74 4.42 -3.30
CA GLU A 595 -17.17 4.18 -1.98
C GLU A 595 -15.76 3.56 -2.08
N ARG A 596 -14.84 4.03 -1.23
CA ARG A 596 -13.43 3.63 -1.23
C ARG A 596 -13.21 2.32 -0.50
N TYR A 597 -13.76 1.22 -1.00
CA TYR A 597 -13.50 -0.10 -0.42
C TYR A 597 -12.25 -0.77 -0.97
N SER A 598 -11.56 -0.19 -1.94
CA SER A 598 -10.42 -0.88 -2.54
C SER A 598 -9.12 -0.76 -1.74
N CYS A 599 -8.28 -1.77 -1.92
CA CYS A 599 -6.97 -1.92 -1.30
C CYS A 599 -5.89 -1.10 -2.03
N GLY A 600 -6.15 -0.70 -3.27
CA GLY A 600 -5.33 0.27 -4.01
C GLY A 600 -4.02 -0.27 -4.57
N VAL A 601 -3.81 -1.58 -4.63
CA VAL A 601 -2.58 -2.13 -5.24
C VAL A 601 -2.66 -1.94 -6.76
N PRO A 602 -1.65 -1.39 -7.46
CA PRO A 602 -1.76 -1.23 -8.92
C PRO A 602 -1.93 -2.58 -9.64
N HIS A 603 -2.82 -2.70 -10.63
CA HIS A 603 -3.05 -3.95 -11.38
C HIS A 603 -1.76 -4.58 -11.89
N ARG A 604 -0.80 -3.77 -12.33
CA ARG A 604 0.53 -4.23 -12.76
C ARG A 604 1.31 -5.07 -11.74
N TYR A 605 0.93 -5.06 -10.46
CA TYR A 605 1.53 -5.90 -9.41
C TYR A 605 0.91 -7.29 -9.31
N GLN A 606 -0.20 -7.59 -10.00
CA GLN A 606 -0.84 -8.91 -9.99
C GLN A 606 0.09 -10.02 -10.47
N LEU A 607 0.90 -9.74 -11.50
CA LEU A 607 1.79 -10.71 -12.11
C LEU A 607 3.26 -10.29 -11.93
N PRO A 608 4.18 -11.23 -11.67
CA PRO A 608 5.61 -11.00 -11.80
C PRO A 608 6.00 -10.94 -13.28
N ARG A 609 7.18 -10.38 -13.59
CA ARG A 609 7.68 -10.33 -14.96
C ARG A 609 7.86 -11.75 -15.53
N GLY A 610 7.37 -11.97 -16.75
CA GLY A 610 7.60 -13.20 -17.50
C GLY A 610 9.00 -13.30 -18.13
N SER A 611 9.20 -14.33 -18.95
CA SER A 611 10.37 -14.42 -19.84
C SER A 611 9.92 -14.46 -21.32
N LYS A 612 10.82 -14.24 -22.27
CA LYS A 612 10.49 -14.32 -23.70
C LYS A 612 9.94 -15.71 -24.10
N SER A 613 10.45 -16.78 -23.51
CA SER A 613 10.00 -18.16 -23.75
C SER A 613 8.81 -18.58 -22.88
N GLY A 614 8.42 -17.77 -21.90
CA GLY A 614 7.50 -18.17 -20.83
C GLY A 614 8.25 -18.65 -19.61
N LYS A 615 7.94 -18.05 -18.46
CA LYS A 615 8.52 -18.42 -17.16
C LYS A 615 7.48 -19.17 -16.33
N PRO A 616 7.81 -20.34 -15.76
CA PRO A 616 6.87 -21.15 -14.99
C PRO A 616 6.61 -20.59 -13.60
N PHE A 617 5.33 -20.56 -13.24
CA PHE A 617 4.81 -20.23 -11.92
C PHE A 617 3.73 -21.25 -11.54
N THR A 618 3.36 -21.31 -10.26
CA THR A 618 2.29 -22.16 -9.76
C THR A 618 1.14 -21.29 -9.29
N ILE A 619 -0.06 -21.52 -9.82
CA ILE A 619 -1.32 -21.02 -9.28
C ILE A 619 -1.81 -22.01 -8.22
N ALA A 620 -2.24 -21.49 -7.07
CA ALA A 620 -2.96 -22.27 -6.06
C ALA A 620 -4.37 -21.71 -5.90
N VAL A 621 -5.38 -22.55 -6.07
CA VAL A 621 -6.78 -22.22 -5.84
C VAL A 621 -7.26 -22.94 -4.60
N VAL A 622 -7.87 -22.21 -3.68
CA VAL A 622 -8.37 -22.72 -2.41
C VAL A 622 -9.83 -22.34 -2.28
N VAL A 623 -10.72 -23.33 -2.18
CA VAL A 623 -12.16 -23.14 -1.98
C VAL A 623 -12.53 -23.61 -0.58
N THR A 624 -13.05 -22.72 0.26
CA THR A 624 -13.47 -23.04 1.64
C THR A 624 -14.95 -22.72 1.84
N PRO A 625 -15.60 -23.24 2.90
CA PRO A 625 -16.88 -22.70 3.36
C PRO A 625 -16.79 -21.18 3.55
N TYR A 626 -17.86 -20.46 3.20
CA TYR A 626 -17.92 -19.03 3.46
C TYR A 626 -18.61 -18.74 4.79
N ASP A 627 -17.81 -18.75 5.85
CA ASP A 627 -18.26 -18.42 7.19
C ASP A 627 -18.12 -16.90 7.39
N LYS A 628 -19.22 -16.15 7.19
CA LYS A 628 -19.21 -14.69 7.32
C LYS A 628 -18.66 -14.29 8.69
N HIS A 629 -17.60 -13.48 8.67
CA HIS A 629 -16.94 -13.06 9.91
C HIS A 629 -17.68 -11.92 10.62
N TYR A 630 -18.39 -11.07 9.87
CA TYR A 630 -19.02 -9.87 10.41
C TYR A 630 -20.49 -9.82 9.98
N GLU A 631 -21.39 -9.68 10.96
CA GLU A 631 -22.84 -9.64 10.76
C GLU A 631 -23.45 -8.25 11.03
N GLY A 632 -22.63 -7.25 11.38
CA GLY A 632 -23.09 -5.88 11.63
C GLY A 632 -23.33 -5.07 10.35
N GLU A 633 -23.64 -3.78 10.51
CA GLU A 633 -23.81 -2.87 9.37
C GLU A 633 -22.47 -2.62 8.67
N GLU A 634 -22.41 -2.74 7.34
CA GLU A 634 -21.16 -2.61 6.58
C GLU A 634 -20.43 -1.28 6.81
N LYS A 635 -21.17 -0.20 7.08
CA LYS A 635 -20.61 1.13 7.38
C LYS A 635 -19.71 1.13 8.63
N ASP A 636 -19.94 0.19 9.54
CA ASP A 636 -19.22 0.03 10.81
C ASP A 636 -18.02 -0.93 10.66
N PHE A 637 -17.89 -1.61 9.53
CA PHE A 637 -16.75 -2.47 9.24
C PHE A 637 -15.54 -1.66 8.76
N TYR A 638 -14.44 -1.75 9.51
CA TYR A 638 -13.20 -1.07 9.16
C TYR A 638 -12.05 -2.06 9.00
N SER A 639 -11.52 -2.15 7.79
CA SER A 639 -10.41 -3.05 7.46
C SER A 639 -9.42 -2.43 6.51
N SER A 640 -8.22 -3.02 6.47
CA SER A 640 -7.09 -2.63 5.62
C SER A 640 -7.38 -2.53 4.13
N CYS A 641 -8.40 -3.25 3.68
CA CYS A 641 -8.56 -3.61 2.29
C CYS A 641 -9.96 -4.22 2.11
N GLY A 642 -10.84 -3.64 1.31
CA GLY A 642 -12.15 -4.25 1.08
C GLY A 642 -13.22 -3.95 2.13
N ASN A 643 -14.40 -4.49 1.84
CA ASN A 643 -15.55 -4.57 2.75
C ASN A 643 -15.57 -5.91 3.50
N SER A 644 -16.51 -6.08 4.42
CA SER A 644 -16.64 -7.27 5.27
C SER A 644 -16.78 -8.57 4.49
N LYS A 645 -17.32 -8.50 3.27
CA LYS A 645 -17.54 -9.68 2.41
C LYS A 645 -16.23 -10.35 1.97
N LEU A 646 -15.11 -9.64 2.06
CA LEU A 646 -13.78 -10.15 1.70
C LEU A 646 -13.08 -10.86 2.86
N TYR A 647 -13.77 -11.02 3.99
CA TYR A 647 -13.25 -11.64 5.20
C TYR A 647 -14.18 -12.78 5.64
N ASP A 648 -13.58 -13.94 5.90
CA ASP A 648 -14.19 -15.05 6.61
C ASP A 648 -13.47 -15.25 7.95
N THR A 649 -13.83 -16.31 8.67
CA THR A 649 -13.25 -16.63 9.99
C THR A 649 -11.78 -17.09 9.92
N ARG A 650 -11.24 -17.39 8.75
CA ARG A 650 -9.89 -17.93 8.57
C ARG A 650 -8.82 -16.83 8.57
N PRO A 651 -7.57 -17.13 8.91
CA PRO A 651 -6.50 -16.13 8.91
C PRO A 651 -6.16 -15.62 7.52
N LEU A 652 -5.65 -14.40 7.45
CA LEU A 652 -5.16 -13.82 6.22
C LEU A 652 -3.95 -14.62 5.71
N GLY A 653 -4.03 -15.04 4.45
CA GLY A 653 -3.05 -15.92 3.82
C GLY A 653 -3.33 -17.41 3.96
N PHE A 654 -4.46 -17.82 4.56
CA PHE A 654 -4.85 -19.23 4.64
C PHE A 654 -4.85 -19.91 3.25
N PRO A 655 -4.31 -21.12 3.10
CA PRO A 655 -3.72 -21.99 4.13
C PRO A 655 -2.19 -21.86 4.25
N PHE A 656 -1.59 -20.85 3.61
CA PHE A 656 -0.14 -20.65 3.54
C PHE A 656 0.41 -19.74 4.66
N ASP A 657 -0.46 -19.24 5.55
CA ASP A 657 -0.13 -18.31 6.62
C ASP A 657 0.81 -18.89 7.69
N ARG A 658 0.81 -20.23 7.83
CA ARG A 658 1.63 -20.99 8.79
C ARG A 658 2.29 -22.21 8.12
N PRO A 659 3.31 -22.81 8.76
CA PRO A 659 3.89 -24.06 8.28
C PRO A 659 2.83 -25.15 8.13
N VAL A 660 2.90 -25.92 7.05
CA VAL A 660 1.96 -27.00 6.78
C VAL A 660 2.69 -28.14 6.05
N HIS A 661 2.48 -29.38 6.50
CA HIS A 661 2.91 -30.53 5.73
C HIS A 661 2.16 -30.62 4.40
N GLU A 662 2.92 -30.71 3.30
CA GLU A 662 2.38 -30.75 1.93
C GLU A 662 1.33 -31.85 1.73
N HIS A 663 1.48 -32.98 2.44
CA HIS A 663 0.49 -34.06 2.42
C HIS A 663 -0.91 -33.60 2.84
N ASN A 664 -1.03 -32.72 3.83
CA ASN A 664 -2.32 -32.24 4.34
C ASN A 664 -3.02 -31.32 3.33
N LEU A 665 -2.28 -30.69 2.42
CA LEU A 665 -2.84 -29.84 1.36
C LEU A 665 -3.46 -30.66 0.21
N HIS A 666 -3.28 -31.98 0.19
CA HIS A 666 -3.94 -32.87 -0.78
C HIS A 666 -5.40 -33.14 -0.36
N VAL A 667 -6.23 -32.11 -0.49
CA VAL A 667 -7.68 -32.14 -0.30
C VAL A 667 -8.39 -31.81 -1.62
N SER A 668 -9.64 -32.22 -1.79
CA SER A 668 -10.38 -32.05 -3.06
C SER A 668 -10.64 -30.59 -3.43
N ASN A 669 -10.67 -29.70 -2.44
CA ASN A 669 -11.01 -28.28 -2.59
C ASN A 669 -9.78 -27.35 -2.73
N ILE A 670 -8.57 -27.92 -2.85
CA ILE A 670 -7.34 -27.19 -3.15
C ILE A 670 -6.73 -27.74 -4.45
N LEU A 671 -6.38 -26.85 -5.39
CA LEU A 671 -5.74 -27.19 -6.65
C LEU A 671 -4.46 -26.39 -6.84
N PHE A 672 -3.37 -27.08 -7.22
CA PHE A 672 -2.16 -26.45 -7.72
C PHE A 672 -2.07 -26.66 -9.24
N LYS A 673 -1.84 -25.58 -10.00
CA LYS A 673 -1.76 -25.60 -11.46
C LYS A 673 -0.56 -24.80 -11.93
N ASP A 674 0.30 -25.40 -12.73
CA ASP A 674 1.40 -24.69 -13.34
C ASP A 674 0.94 -23.81 -14.51
N VAL A 675 1.49 -22.60 -14.59
CA VAL A 675 1.21 -21.61 -15.63
C VAL A 675 2.50 -21.00 -16.15
N LEU A 676 2.45 -20.46 -17.37
CA LEU A 676 3.58 -19.77 -18.00
C LEU A 676 3.27 -18.29 -18.16
N ILE A 677 4.15 -17.42 -17.67
CA ILE A 677 4.08 -15.97 -17.90
C ILE A 677 5.09 -15.59 -18.96
N VAL A 678 4.61 -15.04 -20.07
CA VAL A 678 5.43 -14.58 -21.17
C VAL A 678 5.66 -13.07 -21.04
N HIS A 679 6.87 -12.61 -21.36
CA HIS A 679 7.20 -11.20 -21.49
C HIS A 679 7.35 -10.83 -22.97
N ARG A 680 6.72 -9.71 -23.37
CA ARG A 680 6.73 -9.20 -24.73
C ARG A 680 7.10 -7.71 -24.74
N TYR A 681 7.56 -7.24 -25.89
CA TYR A 681 7.71 -5.80 -26.12
C TYR A 681 6.33 -5.17 -26.26
N GLU A 682 6.17 -3.93 -25.82
CA GLU A 682 4.93 -3.17 -25.93
C GLU A 682 4.38 -3.16 -27.36
N SER A 683 5.27 -2.98 -28.34
CA SER A 683 4.92 -3.01 -29.77
C SER A 683 4.29 -4.33 -30.21
N ASP A 684 4.68 -5.45 -29.63
CA ASP A 684 4.13 -6.77 -29.97
C ASP A 684 2.80 -7.04 -29.27
N VAL A 685 2.60 -6.44 -28.09
CA VAL A 685 1.37 -6.51 -27.31
C VAL A 685 0.25 -5.74 -28.00
N ASN A 686 0.57 -4.58 -28.58
CA ASN A 686 -0.37 -3.65 -29.21
C ASN A 686 -0.65 -3.96 -30.70
N ARG A 687 0.02 -4.94 -31.31
CA ARG A 687 -0.33 -5.40 -32.66
C ARG A 687 -1.72 -6.04 -32.65
N PRO A 688 -2.62 -5.64 -33.57
CA PRO A 688 -3.85 -6.40 -33.78
C PRO A 688 -3.45 -7.84 -34.14
N THR A 689 -4.03 -8.82 -33.46
CA THR A 689 -3.94 -10.22 -33.89
C THR A 689 -4.58 -10.31 -35.28
N THR A 690 -3.73 -10.40 -36.30
CA THR A 690 -4.12 -10.73 -37.68
C THR A 690 -4.67 -12.13 -37.80
#